data_AF-A0AAN6N5S8-F1
#
_entry.id   AF-A0AAN6N5S8-F1
#
_cell.length_a   1.000
_cell.length_b   1.000
_cell.length_c   1.000
_cell.angle_alpha   90.00
_cell.angle_beta   90.00
_cell.angle_gamma   90.00
#
_symmetry.space_group_name_H-M   'P 1'
#
loop_
_entity.id
_entity.type
_entity.pdbx_description
1 polymer ?
#
loop_
_entity_poly.entity_id
_entity_poly.type
_entity_poly.pdbx_seq_one_letter_code
_entity_poly.pdbx_strand_id
1 'polypeptide(L)'
;MPGDMGGILDSGEWEEMKQDWELYKEKDQTQWKPWKPKPALTRGHRRSMSRRQDEAEKLRPTAYLDGLRGFAAFLVYWHHHELWAHPPIQNLSFEMGFGYDHKYHFCAFPGIRNFFTGGHFAVSTFFVISGYVLSAKPMSLIHAGEQAKLADNLSSALFRRWMRLYMPLICTTFIYMTSWHALGRGGILWVDGAKPQSNYRDELWWWYAELKNFSFAFNAGGEPWLSYNFHLWSIPVEFRGSVVIYTCLLALSRCTRNARLLCQLGLIFYFLYIADGWYCAMFIAGMLLCDLDLLAKKDGLPRFFRWLEPYKQFIYYHLLVISIYLGGIPSHTWDVNDLQKNRGWYYLSLLKPQAVFDYKWFYLFWAATFLVAAIPRIKWLKSFFETWFCQYLGRVSFALYLVHGPVLWTLGDRLYTAVGWGKEAQLLHLPGWANKLPLPKSGPLGLEPAFLLPHSILLPVTFYCAELVTRFFDEPSVKFPQWLYRKATGAGAGAGASQGQQQTSNMLGCDARFVDGVLQCIGAPKNLPIAATLGDKCEGDLAFMGWNVGPHDARVFYGPKKPYTLFGSNGGFTCFGMWLQDFRVLVDWGYEMFTQDDFRVATELQRPPPYGFVEKNWFVFWDKDKQMYAHYDVAPKRVFARLGADGSMAGQDLAPFAAATDEKCMGRYLPKLAPELESIHQATNSLSITLCRRADKSCQENDGNTFIFTIFQHKTYYDFHSEYEPYVMMFRQRAPFEIYGISRKPIWIHGRQRSEGRRTDMFYVVSMSWKTRGQKYHGYLDDVLFLSFGIEDKESGGIDVLASDLLMGLGLCSEP
;
A
#
# COMPACT_ATOMS: atom_id res chain seq x y z
N MET A 1 -32.32 -58.42 -30.54
CA MET A 1 -31.04 -58.99 -30.06
C MET A 1 -29.90 -58.17 -30.63
N PRO A 2 -28.86 -57.90 -29.84
CA PRO A 2 -28.16 -56.61 -29.80
C PRO A 2 -26.63 -56.73 -30.01
N GLY A 3 -25.93 -55.61 -29.84
CA GLY A 3 -24.48 -55.46 -29.66
C GLY A 3 -24.01 -54.12 -30.25
N ASP A 4 -23.96 -52.98 -29.58
CA ASP A 4 -23.60 -52.56 -28.20
C ASP A 4 -22.08 -52.37 -27.99
N MET A 5 -21.67 -51.09 -27.86
CA MET A 5 -20.45 -50.52 -27.27
C MET A 5 -20.73 -49.01 -27.14
N GLY A 6 -20.97 -48.38 -25.99
CA GLY A 6 -20.57 -48.65 -24.61
C GLY A 6 -19.71 -47.47 -24.14
N GLY A 7 -20.33 -46.36 -23.70
CA GLY A 7 -19.66 -45.11 -23.36
C GLY A 7 -20.06 -44.57 -22.00
N ILE A 8 -19.22 -44.81 -20.99
CA ILE A 8 -19.03 -44.19 -19.64
C ILE A 8 -20.22 -43.74 -18.77
N LEU A 9 -21.47 -43.84 -19.23
CA LEU A 9 -22.69 -43.51 -18.48
C LEU A 9 -23.51 -44.76 -18.07
N ASP A 10 -23.04 -45.97 -18.40
CA ASP A 10 -23.79 -47.22 -18.17
C ASP A 10 -23.20 -48.15 -17.07
N SER A 11 -22.26 -47.68 -16.25
CA SER A 11 -21.89 -48.42 -15.03
C SER A 11 -22.77 -47.97 -13.86
N GLY A 12 -23.92 -48.60 -13.72
CA GLY A 12 -24.76 -48.51 -12.54
C GLY A 12 -24.14 -49.28 -11.38
N GLU A 13 -23.39 -48.60 -10.52
CA GLU A 13 -23.29 -48.84 -9.08
C GLU A 13 -22.81 -47.53 -8.43
N TRP A 14 -23.76 -46.70 -7.97
CA TRP A 14 -23.48 -45.65 -6.99
C TRP A 14 -24.30 -45.99 -5.75
N GLU A 15 -23.62 -46.54 -4.75
CA GLU A 15 -24.18 -46.84 -3.44
C GLU A 15 -24.76 -45.56 -2.82
N GLU A 16 -25.97 -45.68 -2.25
CA GLU A 16 -26.58 -44.68 -1.38
C GLU A 16 -25.64 -44.39 -0.20
N MET A 17 -25.16 -43.15 -0.10
CA MET A 17 -24.52 -42.68 1.12
C MET A 17 -25.60 -42.53 2.20
N LYS A 18 -25.73 -43.56 3.04
CA LYS A 18 -26.64 -43.60 4.19
C LYS A 18 -26.45 -42.38 5.09
N GLN A 19 -27.58 -41.78 5.45
CA GLN A 19 -27.69 -40.77 6.51
C GLN A 19 -27.46 -41.40 7.88
N ASP A 20 -26.28 -41.21 8.45
CA ASP A 20 -26.04 -41.44 9.88
C ASP A 20 -26.34 -40.14 10.65
N TRP A 21 -27.59 -39.98 11.10
CA TRP A 21 -28.04 -38.83 11.91
C TRP A 21 -28.15 -39.11 13.43
N GLU A 22 -27.66 -40.24 13.94
CA GLU A 22 -27.81 -40.61 15.35
C GLU A 22 -26.44 -40.86 16.01
N LEU A 23 -25.73 -39.79 16.41
CA LEU A 23 -24.62 -39.86 17.38
C LEU A 23 -24.32 -38.49 18.02
N TYR A 24 -25.35 -37.77 18.46
CA TYR A 24 -25.19 -36.68 19.44
C TYR A 24 -26.36 -36.66 20.42
N LYS A 25 -26.36 -37.64 21.34
CA LYS A 25 -27.03 -37.53 22.63
C LYS A 25 -26.04 -37.83 23.74
N GLU A 26 -25.93 -36.85 24.63
CA GLU A 26 -25.48 -36.93 26.02
C GLU A 26 -24.16 -37.66 26.33
N LYS A 27 -23.11 -36.87 26.64
CA LYS A 27 -22.32 -36.94 27.89
C LYS A 27 -21.06 -36.07 27.77
N ASP A 28 -21.09 -34.90 28.39
CA ASP A 28 -20.21 -34.59 29.54
C ASP A 28 -20.36 -33.11 29.90
N GLN A 29 -21.36 -32.87 30.75
CA GLN A 29 -21.22 -31.85 31.78
C GLN A 29 -20.17 -32.35 32.76
N THR A 30 -19.01 -31.71 32.84
CA THR A 30 -18.41 -31.21 34.10
C THR A 30 -16.93 -30.81 33.91
N GLN A 31 -16.55 -29.75 34.64
CA GLN A 31 -15.19 -29.25 34.87
C GLN A 31 -14.52 -28.39 33.79
N TRP A 32 -14.97 -27.14 33.69
CA TRP A 32 -14.05 -26.01 33.51
C TRP A 32 -14.28 -25.01 34.65
N LYS A 33 -13.27 -24.84 35.52
CA LYS A 33 -13.25 -23.81 36.56
C LYS A 33 -12.65 -22.52 35.97
N PRO A 34 -13.26 -21.34 36.19
CA PRO A 34 -12.72 -20.07 35.71
C PRO A 34 -11.51 -19.64 36.55
N TRP A 35 -10.40 -19.32 35.88
CA TRP A 35 -9.26 -18.64 36.50
C TRP A 35 -9.67 -17.20 36.85
N LYS A 36 -9.68 -16.86 38.14
CA LYS A 36 -9.90 -15.51 38.65
C LYS A 36 -8.55 -14.81 38.90
N PRO A 37 -8.34 -13.56 38.42
CA PRO A 37 -7.16 -12.79 38.79
C PRO A 37 -7.31 -12.27 40.23
N LYS A 38 -6.25 -12.38 41.05
CA LYS A 38 -6.15 -11.69 42.34
C LYS A 38 -5.48 -10.31 42.16
N PRO A 39 -5.96 -9.25 42.81
CA PRO A 39 -5.26 -7.96 42.88
C PRO A 39 -4.46 -7.81 44.19
N ALA A 40 -3.23 -7.30 44.11
CA ALA A 40 -2.59 -6.41 45.10
C ALA A 40 -1.15 -6.11 44.64
N LEU A 41 -0.83 -4.88 44.24
CA LEU A 41 -0.35 -3.76 45.08
C LEU A 41 1.14 -3.87 45.48
N THR A 42 2.01 -3.22 44.70
CA THR A 42 3.15 -2.46 45.25
C THR A 42 3.36 -1.19 44.43
N ARG A 43 3.05 -0.06 45.07
CA ARG A 43 3.42 1.31 44.66
C ARG A 43 4.94 1.46 44.64
N GLY A 44 5.47 1.96 43.54
CA GLY A 44 6.81 2.54 43.45
C GLY A 44 6.80 3.64 42.40
N HIS A 45 6.94 4.89 42.84
CA HIS A 45 6.83 6.09 42.01
C HIS A 45 7.87 6.13 40.88
N ARG A 46 7.43 6.14 39.62
CA ARG A 46 8.15 6.80 38.52
C ARG A 46 7.17 7.59 37.66
N ARG A 47 7.30 8.91 37.73
CA ARG A 47 6.57 9.91 36.96
C ARG A 47 6.89 9.76 35.46
N SER A 48 5.82 9.74 34.65
CA SER A 48 5.65 10.44 33.38
C SER A 48 6.68 10.21 32.25
N MET A 49 6.35 9.30 31.31
CA MET A 49 6.45 9.49 29.85
C MET A 49 5.82 8.30 29.09
N SER A 50 4.53 8.04 29.31
CA SER A 50 3.77 7.09 28.49
C SER A 50 2.35 7.59 28.32
N ARG A 51 2.16 8.47 27.33
CA ARG A 51 0.84 8.78 26.80
C ARG A 51 0.94 8.89 25.28
N ARG A 52 0.91 7.72 24.66
CA ARG A 52 0.42 7.38 23.30
C ARG A 52 0.53 5.86 23.15
N GLN A 53 -0.43 5.15 23.72
CA GLN A 53 -0.83 3.86 23.14
C GLN A 53 -1.91 4.22 22.12
N ASP A 54 -1.47 4.79 21.01
CA ASP A 54 -2.25 4.74 19.78
C ASP A 54 -2.15 3.30 19.25
N GLU A 55 -3.24 2.81 18.68
CA GLU A 55 -3.38 1.54 17.98
C GLU A 55 -2.13 1.22 17.15
N ALA A 56 -1.67 -0.04 17.17
CA ALA A 56 -0.51 -0.45 16.38
C ALA A 56 -0.82 -0.30 14.88
N GLU A 57 -0.49 0.87 14.32
CA GLU A 57 -0.58 1.19 12.91
C GLU A 57 0.12 0.09 12.10
N LYS A 58 -0.64 -0.64 11.25
CA LYS A 58 -0.07 -1.71 10.43
C LYS A 58 1.01 -1.13 9.53
N LEU A 59 2.26 -1.55 9.75
CA LEU A 59 3.41 -1.08 8.98
C LEU A 59 3.24 -1.37 7.49
N ARG A 60 3.56 -0.37 6.65
CA ARG A 60 3.58 -0.54 5.19
C ARG A 60 4.57 -1.65 4.77
N PRO A 61 4.35 -2.35 3.65
CA PRO A 61 5.25 -3.43 3.19
C PRO A 61 6.72 -3.02 2.98
N THR A 62 6.98 -1.72 2.79
CA THR A 62 8.32 -1.13 2.62
C THR A 62 8.86 -0.47 3.89
N ALA A 63 8.22 -0.64 5.06
CA ALA A 63 8.62 0.02 6.31
C ALA A 63 10.04 -0.35 6.75
N TYR A 64 10.49 -1.57 6.44
CA TYR A 64 11.86 -2.00 6.68
C TYR A 64 12.91 -1.12 5.96
N LEU A 65 12.58 -0.50 4.81
CA LEU A 65 13.50 0.41 4.11
C LEU A 65 13.68 1.73 4.86
N ASP A 66 12.62 2.23 5.51
CA ASP A 66 12.73 3.40 6.38
C ASP A 66 13.56 3.08 7.63
N GLY A 67 13.34 1.90 8.23
CA GLY A 67 14.12 1.42 9.36
C GLY A 67 15.60 1.25 9.03
N LEU A 68 15.91 0.65 7.86
CA LEU A 68 17.26 0.52 7.34
C LEU A 68 17.92 1.88 7.10
N ARG A 69 17.21 2.82 6.47
CA ARG A 69 17.68 4.21 6.28
C ARG A 69 17.96 4.88 7.64
N GLY A 70 17.08 4.68 8.62
CA GLY A 70 17.28 5.18 9.98
C GLY A 70 18.54 4.65 10.63
N PHE A 71 18.71 3.33 10.61
CA PHE A 71 19.87 2.68 11.19
C PHE A 71 21.18 3.09 10.49
N ALA A 72 21.17 3.18 9.16
CA ALA A 72 22.29 3.68 8.38
C ALA A 72 22.65 5.15 8.74
N ALA A 73 21.67 6.03 8.96
CA ALA A 73 21.94 7.40 9.40
C ALA A 73 22.59 7.46 10.80
N PHE A 74 22.22 6.55 11.70
CA PHE A 74 22.89 6.39 12.98
C PHE A 74 24.34 5.89 12.84
N LEU A 75 24.61 4.96 11.91
CA LEU A 75 25.99 4.53 11.62
C LEU A 75 26.83 5.64 11.02
N VAL A 76 26.25 6.53 10.19
CA VAL A 76 26.93 7.74 9.71
C VAL A 76 27.30 8.65 10.87
N TYR A 77 26.37 8.91 11.80
CA TYR A 77 26.64 9.67 13.02
C TYR A 77 27.82 9.08 13.81
N TRP A 78 27.78 7.77 14.06
CA TRP A 78 28.81 7.06 14.82
C TRP A 78 30.17 7.13 14.13
N HIS A 79 30.22 6.85 12.84
CA HIS A 79 31.44 6.91 12.01
C HIS A 79 32.15 8.27 12.10
N HIS A 80 31.40 9.38 11.98
CA HIS A 80 32.00 10.70 12.07
C HIS A 80 32.47 11.04 13.48
N HIS A 81 31.78 10.56 14.52
CA HIS A 81 32.23 10.75 15.90
C HIS A 81 33.50 9.97 16.21
N GLU A 82 33.61 8.71 15.75
CA GLU A 82 34.82 7.89 15.86
C GLU A 82 36.02 8.60 15.22
N LEU A 83 35.90 9.00 13.95
CA LEU A 83 37.01 9.64 13.22
C LEU A 83 37.36 11.04 13.74
N TRP A 84 36.40 11.75 14.34
CA TRP A 84 36.63 13.10 14.87
C TRP A 84 37.36 13.07 16.21
N ALA A 85 36.92 12.20 17.13
CA ALA A 85 37.45 12.12 18.49
C ALA A 85 38.89 11.58 18.52
N HIS A 86 39.24 10.68 17.60
CA HIS A 86 40.54 10.02 17.58
C HIS A 86 41.58 10.78 16.72
N PRO A 87 42.87 10.70 17.09
CA PRO A 87 43.96 11.29 16.33
C PRO A 87 44.22 10.54 15.01
N PRO A 88 44.89 11.18 14.03
CA PRO A 88 45.14 10.60 12.70
C PRO A 88 45.77 9.20 12.70
N ILE A 89 46.68 8.92 13.63
CA ILE A 89 47.34 7.61 13.76
C ILE A 89 46.34 6.49 14.09
N GLN A 90 45.32 6.80 14.90
CA GLN A 90 44.25 5.86 15.25
C GLN A 90 43.21 5.76 14.13
N ASN A 91 42.92 6.86 13.43
CA ASN A 91 42.06 6.85 12.24
C ASN A 91 42.57 5.89 11.16
N LEU A 92 43.89 5.78 10.97
CA LEU A 92 44.47 4.76 10.09
C LEU A 92 44.04 3.33 10.48
N SER A 93 43.95 3.03 11.77
CA SER A 93 43.54 1.70 12.26
C SER A 93 42.05 1.44 12.07
N PHE A 94 41.23 2.50 12.11
CA PHE A 94 39.80 2.47 11.81
C PHE A 94 39.50 2.34 10.31
N GLU A 95 40.38 2.86 9.46
CA GLU A 95 40.20 2.93 8.01
C GLU A 95 40.97 1.84 7.25
N MET A 96 41.87 1.10 7.89
CA MET A 96 42.57 -0.06 7.34
C MET A 96 42.07 -1.40 7.90
N GLY A 97 42.26 -2.48 7.16
CA GLY A 97 41.75 -3.81 7.50
C GLY A 97 42.49 -4.48 8.67
N PHE A 98 41.84 -5.48 9.26
CA PHE A 98 42.42 -6.28 10.33
C PHE A 98 43.77 -6.92 9.95
N GLY A 99 44.80 -6.67 10.75
CA GLY A 99 46.16 -7.19 10.51
C GLY A 99 47.00 -6.36 9.55
N TYR A 100 46.53 -5.19 9.10
CA TYR A 100 47.32 -4.21 8.37
C TYR A 100 48.48 -3.71 9.24
N ASP A 101 49.71 -3.67 8.70
CA ASP A 101 50.92 -3.23 9.41
C ASP A 101 51.12 -3.95 10.77
N HIS A 102 50.78 -5.25 10.82
CA HIS A 102 50.84 -6.08 12.04
C HIS A 102 49.97 -5.59 13.22
N LYS A 103 48.98 -4.72 12.97
CA LYS A 103 48.03 -4.21 13.97
C LYS A 103 46.71 -4.97 13.94
N TYR A 104 46.26 -5.42 15.12
CA TYR A 104 45.07 -6.27 15.27
C TYR A 104 44.07 -5.62 16.23
N HIS A 105 43.25 -4.72 15.69
CA HIS A 105 42.21 -4.03 16.47
C HIS A 105 40.84 -4.67 16.26
N PHE A 106 40.06 -4.78 17.34
CA PHE A 106 38.70 -5.32 17.31
C PHE A 106 37.79 -4.56 16.33
N CYS A 107 37.88 -3.22 16.32
CA CYS A 107 37.13 -2.36 15.41
C CYS A 107 37.50 -2.52 13.92
N ALA A 108 38.62 -3.17 13.59
CA ALA A 108 39.03 -3.43 12.22
C ALA A 108 38.58 -4.80 11.69
N PHE A 109 37.98 -5.64 12.54
CA PHE A 109 37.58 -7.00 12.18
C PHE A 109 36.46 -7.01 11.12
N PRO A 110 36.52 -7.89 10.10
CA PRO A 110 35.50 -7.95 9.05
C PRO A 110 34.09 -8.10 9.62
N GLY A 111 33.15 -7.31 9.09
CA GLY A 111 31.78 -7.24 9.57
C GLY A 111 31.57 -6.36 10.81
N ILE A 112 32.40 -6.54 11.86
CA ILE A 112 32.34 -5.71 13.09
C ILE A 112 32.68 -4.26 12.77
N ARG A 113 33.67 -4.04 11.91
CA ARG A 113 34.11 -2.72 11.45
C ARG A 113 32.97 -1.83 10.95
N ASN A 114 31.95 -2.41 10.31
CA ASN A 114 30.81 -1.62 9.81
C ASN A 114 30.07 -0.85 10.91
N PHE A 115 30.11 -1.33 12.16
CA PHE A 115 29.49 -0.66 13.30
C PHE A 115 30.36 0.47 13.89
N PHE A 116 31.62 0.57 13.48
CA PHE A 116 32.55 1.64 13.88
C PHE A 116 32.73 2.63 12.74
N THR A 117 33.19 2.16 11.57
CA THR A 117 33.56 3.00 10.43
C THR A 117 32.78 2.72 9.15
N GLY A 118 31.58 2.13 9.25
CA GLY A 118 30.72 1.81 8.12
C GLY A 118 29.97 3.00 7.47
N GLY A 119 30.40 4.25 7.69
CA GLY A 119 29.70 5.44 7.19
C GLY A 119 29.54 5.45 5.66
N HIS A 120 30.59 5.10 4.90
CA HIS A 120 30.50 5.01 3.45
C HIS A 120 29.56 3.89 2.95
N PHE A 121 29.50 2.77 3.68
CA PHE A 121 28.56 1.68 3.39
C PHE A 121 27.11 2.11 3.67
N ALA A 122 26.87 2.84 4.75
CA ALA A 122 25.58 3.45 5.05
C ALA A 122 25.13 4.44 3.96
N VAL A 123 26.02 5.32 3.49
CA VAL A 123 25.73 6.27 2.39
C VAL A 123 25.44 5.52 1.08
N SER A 124 26.20 4.48 0.76
CA SER A 124 25.93 3.65 -0.44
C SER A 124 24.57 2.95 -0.35
N THR A 125 24.17 2.54 0.85
CA THR A 125 22.85 1.98 1.13
C THR A 125 21.75 3.02 0.91
N PHE A 126 21.96 4.30 1.25
CA PHE A 126 21.01 5.38 0.92
C PHE A 126 20.76 5.49 -0.58
N PHE A 127 21.81 5.45 -1.41
CA PHE A 127 21.66 5.58 -2.86
C PHE A 127 20.85 4.42 -3.46
N VAL A 128 21.07 3.19 -3.01
CA VAL A 128 20.28 2.03 -3.44
C VAL A 128 18.82 2.12 -2.95
N ILE A 129 18.59 2.51 -1.70
CA ILE A 129 17.23 2.73 -1.16
C ILE A 129 16.51 3.84 -1.94
N SER A 130 17.19 4.95 -2.22
CA SER A 130 16.66 6.07 -3.01
C SER A 130 16.25 5.60 -4.41
N GLY A 131 17.11 4.85 -5.11
CA GLY A 131 16.78 4.23 -6.39
C GLY A 131 15.52 3.35 -6.33
N TYR A 132 15.39 2.53 -5.29
CA TYR A 132 14.24 1.65 -5.07
C TYR A 132 12.94 2.45 -4.81
N VAL A 133 12.96 3.35 -3.82
CA VAL A 133 11.78 4.09 -3.36
C VAL A 133 11.28 5.06 -4.41
N LEU A 134 12.18 5.72 -5.14
CA LEU A 134 11.83 6.61 -6.25
C LEU A 134 11.18 5.86 -7.41
N SER A 135 11.54 4.58 -7.60
CA SER A 135 11.00 3.74 -8.66
C SER A 135 9.70 3.05 -8.31
N ALA A 136 9.39 2.83 -7.02
CA ALA A 136 8.26 2.02 -6.58
C ALA A 136 6.91 2.41 -7.19
N LYS A 137 6.52 3.68 -7.11
CA LYS A 137 5.24 4.15 -7.68
C LYS A 137 5.29 4.23 -9.21
N PRO A 138 6.27 4.90 -9.85
CA PRO A 138 6.37 4.92 -11.31
C PRO A 138 6.42 3.52 -11.94
N MET A 139 7.20 2.60 -11.39
CA MET A 139 7.33 1.23 -11.91
C MET A 139 6.01 0.46 -11.79
N SER A 140 5.25 0.65 -10.71
CA SER A 140 3.91 0.07 -10.59
C SER A 140 2.95 0.57 -11.69
N LEU A 141 3.04 1.85 -12.07
CA LEU A 141 2.24 2.44 -13.15
C LEU A 141 2.70 1.94 -14.54
N ILE A 142 4.01 1.78 -14.74
CA ILE A 142 4.58 1.16 -15.95
C ILE A 142 4.05 -0.27 -16.11
N HIS A 143 4.07 -1.08 -15.03
CA HIS A 143 3.54 -2.45 -15.05
C HIS A 143 2.03 -2.51 -15.28
N ALA A 144 1.29 -1.48 -14.87
CA ALA A 144 -0.16 -1.37 -15.11
C ALA A 144 -0.51 -0.79 -16.49
N GLY A 145 0.46 -0.29 -17.25
CA GLY A 145 0.24 0.35 -18.54
C GLY A 145 -0.36 1.77 -18.45
N GLU A 146 -0.41 2.38 -17.26
CA GLU A 146 -1.04 3.69 -17.00
C GLU A 146 -0.11 4.87 -17.34
N GLN A 147 0.14 5.10 -18.63
CA GLN A 147 1.14 6.07 -19.10
C GLN A 147 0.83 7.54 -18.72
N ALA A 148 -0.44 7.94 -18.73
CA ALA A 148 -0.83 9.31 -18.35
C ALA A 148 -0.52 9.57 -16.87
N LYS A 149 -0.97 8.67 -15.98
CA LYS A 149 -0.69 8.76 -14.54
C LYS A 149 0.81 8.67 -14.23
N LEU A 150 1.57 7.94 -15.03
CA LEU A 150 3.04 7.89 -14.93
C LEU A 150 3.65 9.27 -15.22
N ALA A 151 3.25 9.94 -16.30
CA ALA A 151 3.73 11.27 -16.66
C ALA A 151 3.39 12.31 -15.57
N ASP A 152 2.17 12.27 -15.04
CA ASP A 152 1.74 13.13 -13.93
C ASP A 152 2.56 12.86 -12.65
N ASN A 153 2.79 11.58 -12.34
CA ASN A 153 3.57 11.20 -11.16
C ASN A 153 5.02 11.66 -11.28
N LEU A 154 5.67 11.43 -12.43
CA LEU A 154 7.07 11.80 -12.66
C LEU A 154 7.27 13.31 -12.70
N SER A 155 6.41 14.06 -13.40
CA SER A 155 6.51 15.52 -13.47
C SER A 155 6.38 16.16 -12.08
N SER A 156 5.41 15.68 -11.29
CA SER A 156 5.19 16.13 -9.92
C SER A 156 6.33 15.71 -8.98
N ALA A 157 6.85 14.49 -9.11
CA ALA A 157 7.98 14.00 -8.31
C ALA A 157 9.27 14.79 -8.56
N LEU A 158 9.61 15.02 -9.83
CA LEU A 158 10.80 15.78 -10.23
C LEU A 158 10.72 17.22 -9.74
N PHE A 159 9.57 17.89 -9.92
CA PHE A 159 9.35 19.27 -9.47
C PHE A 159 9.61 19.45 -7.97
N ARG A 160 9.10 18.52 -7.14
CA ARG A 160 9.24 18.61 -5.68
C ARG A 160 10.62 18.21 -5.16
N ARG A 161 11.35 17.35 -5.88
CA ARG A 161 12.56 16.67 -5.36
C ARG A 161 13.66 17.65 -4.99
N TRP A 162 13.94 18.64 -5.84
CA TRP A 162 14.97 19.64 -5.56
C TRP A 162 14.66 20.39 -4.25
N MET A 163 13.46 20.95 -4.15
CA MET A 163 13.04 21.69 -2.96
C MET A 163 13.04 20.84 -1.68
N ARG A 164 12.59 19.60 -1.74
CA ARG A 164 12.56 18.70 -0.58
C ARG A 164 13.97 18.42 -0.03
N LEU A 165 14.96 18.27 -0.91
CA LEU A 165 16.34 18.01 -0.50
C LEU A 165 17.04 19.29 -0.03
N TYR A 166 16.89 20.38 -0.77
CA TYR A 166 17.66 21.60 -0.51
C TYR A 166 17.02 22.55 0.52
N MET A 167 15.70 22.61 0.71
CA MET A 167 15.13 23.55 1.69
C MET A 167 15.58 23.28 3.13
N PRO A 168 15.51 22.05 3.68
CA PRO A 168 16.01 21.79 5.03
C PRO A 168 17.52 22.01 5.15
N LEU A 169 18.28 21.69 4.09
CA LEU A 169 19.71 22.01 4.01
C LEU A 169 19.96 23.52 4.09
N ILE A 170 19.21 24.33 3.35
CA ILE A 170 19.32 25.80 3.36
C ILE A 170 19.03 26.33 4.76
N CYS A 171 17.94 25.90 5.38
CA CYS A 171 17.58 26.36 6.73
C CYS A 171 18.63 25.98 7.79
N THR A 172 19.07 24.72 7.78
CA THR A 172 20.06 24.24 8.77
C THR A 172 21.42 24.89 8.60
N THR A 173 21.92 25.01 7.37
CA THR A 173 23.22 25.66 7.09
C THR A 173 23.17 27.17 7.33
N PHE A 174 22.05 27.83 7.05
CA PHE A 174 21.84 29.24 7.39
C PHE A 174 21.88 29.47 8.91
N ILE A 175 21.18 28.64 9.69
CA ILE A 175 21.22 28.72 11.16
C ILE A 175 22.64 28.47 11.67
N TYR A 176 23.33 27.49 11.11
CA TYR A 176 24.70 27.17 11.52
C TYR A 176 25.69 28.29 11.19
N MET A 177 25.68 28.81 9.96
CA MET A 177 26.44 29.99 9.55
C MET A 177 26.18 31.18 10.48
N THR A 178 24.90 31.47 10.77
CA THR A 178 24.51 32.57 11.66
C THR A 178 25.05 32.35 13.07
N SER A 179 24.93 31.12 13.60
CA SER A 179 25.40 30.78 14.94
C SER A 179 26.91 30.95 15.08
N TRP A 180 27.69 30.49 14.10
CA TRP A 180 29.13 30.70 14.07
C TRP A 180 29.43 32.18 13.97
N HIS A 181 28.92 32.88 12.97
CA HIS A 181 29.32 34.27 12.71
C HIS A 181 28.98 35.19 13.90
N ALA A 182 27.80 35.02 14.51
CA ALA A 182 27.35 35.83 15.64
C ALA A 182 28.11 35.50 16.94
N LEU A 183 28.28 34.22 17.27
CA LEU A 183 28.90 33.80 18.53
C LEU A 183 30.43 33.70 18.45
N GLY A 184 30.98 33.54 17.26
CA GLY A 184 32.42 33.46 16.98
C GLY A 184 33.10 34.83 17.05
N ARG A 185 32.44 35.91 16.60
CA ARG A 185 32.97 37.28 16.73
C ARG A 185 33.04 37.75 18.19
N GLY A 186 32.19 37.19 19.06
CA GLY A 186 32.22 37.39 20.51
C GLY A 186 33.15 36.45 21.27
N GLY A 187 33.88 35.55 20.59
CA GLY A 187 34.77 34.56 21.22
C GLY A 187 34.07 33.43 21.99
N ILE A 188 32.73 33.34 21.89
CA ILE A 188 31.91 32.37 22.64
C ILE A 188 31.92 31.00 21.92
N LEU A 189 31.86 31.01 20.59
CA LEU A 189 31.82 29.81 19.75
C LEU A 189 33.01 29.78 18.78
N TRP A 190 34.06 29.06 19.16
CA TRP A 190 35.08 28.57 18.22
C TRP A 190 34.68 27.19 17.69
N VAL A 191 34.95 26.95 16.40
CA VAL A 191 34.91 25.64 15.77
C VAL A 191 36.09 25.50 14.81
N ASP A 192 36.64 24.29 14.77
CA ASP A 192 37.83 23.94 14.00
C ASP A 192 37.60 24.09 12.49
N GLY A 193 38.60 24.63 11.79
CA GLY A 193 38.63 24.68 10.32
C GLY A 193 37.86 25.81 9.61
N ALA A 194 36.89 26.50 10.23
CA ALA A 194 36.23 27.62 9.54
C ALA A 194 36.67 29.01 9.98
N LYS A 195 36.50 29.92 9.02
CA LYS A 195 37.08 31.25 8.99
C LYS A 195 35.94 32.23 8.72
N PRO A 196 35.37 32.85 9.76
CA PRO A 196 34.33 33.86 9.59
C PRO A 196 34.81 34.98 8.67
N GLN A 197 33.93 35.43 7.79
CA GLN A 197 34.15 36.61 6.98
C GLN A 197 34.18 37.88 7.83
N SER A 198 34.69 38.97 7.25
CA SER A 198 34.89 40.24 7.96
C SER A 198 33.61 40.83 8.57
N ASN A 199 32.48 40.61 7.90
CA ASN A 199 31.17 41.08 8.31
C ASN A 199 30.06 40.11 7.85
N TYR A 200 28.87 40.25 8.45
CA TYR A 200 27.76 39.31 8.23
C TYR A 200 27.21 39.36 6.79
N ARG A 201 27.33 40.50 6.11
CA ARG A 201 26.89 40.61 4.71
C ARG A 201 27.81 39.80 3.80
N ASP A 202 29.12 39.89 4.01
CA ASP A 202 30.11 39.09 3.28
C ASP A 202 29.93 37.60 3.58
N GLU A 203 29.65 37.24 4.84
CA GLU A 203 29.34 35.86 5.22
C GLU A 203 28.11 35.33 4.49
N LEU A 204 27.01 36.09 4.50
CA LEU A 204 25.77 35.72 3.83
C LEU A 204 25.96 35.59 2.31
N TRP A 205 26.76 36.48 1.72
CA TRP A 205 27.09 36.44 0.30
C TRP A 205 27.96 35.23 -0.05
N TRP A 206 28.96 34.92 0.78
CA TRP A 206 29.82 33.75 0.63
C TRP A 206 29.00 32.44 0.73
N TRP A 207 28.17 32.32 1.76
CA TRP A 207 27.24 31.21 1.91
C TRP A 207 26.31 31.05 0.71
N TYR A 208 25.72 32.13 0.21
CA TYR A 208 24.89 32.09 -1.00
C TYR A 208 25.70 31.65 -2.24
N ALA A 209 26.92 32.15 -2.41
CA ALA A 209 27.79 31.82 -3.53
C ALA A 209 28.23 30.34 -3.53
N GLU A 210 28.52 29.76 -2.37
CA GLU A 210 28.77 28.32 -2.26
C GLU A 210 27.48 27.51 -2.49
N LEU A 211 26.38 27.89 -1.83
CA LEU A 211 25.10 27.18 -1.90
C LEU A 211 24.55 27.11 -3.34
N LYS A 212 24.63 28.19 -4.13
CA LYS A 212 24.16 28.19 -5.53
C LYS A 212 24.97 27.21 -6.39
N ASN A 213 26.28 27.11 -6.19
CA ASN A 213 27.14 26.22 -6.95
C ASN A 213 26.95 24.77 -6.50
N PHE A 214 26.83 24.56 -5.19
CA PHE A 214 26.58 23.27 -4.56
C PHE A 214 25.22 22.67 -4.97
N SER A 215 24.18 23.51 -5.12
CA SER A 215 22.84 23.07 -5.53
C SER A 215 22.66 22.87 -7.05
N PHE A 216 23.67 23.20 -7.85
CA PHE A 216 23.64 23.02 -9.31
C PHE A 216 24.00 21.59 -9.71
N ALA A 217 23.00 20.87 -10.25
CA ALA A 217 23.12 19.44 -10.56
C ALA A 217 24.18 19.12 -11.61
N PHE A 218 24.46 20.01 -12.56
CA PHE A 218 25.42 19.80 -13.64
C PHE A 218 26.78 20.45 -13.37
N ASN A 219 27.07 20.81 -12.12
CA ASN A 219 28.36 21.35 -11.78
C ASN A 219 29.47 20.32 -12.03
N ALA A 220 30.38 20.63 -12.96
CA ALA A 220 31.47 19.77 -13.42
C ALA A 220 32.83 20.09 -12.77
N GLY A 221 32.90 21.08 -11.87
CA GLY A 221 34.14 21.46 -11.20
C GLY A 221 33.93 22.27 -9.91
N GLY A 222 35.03 22.57 -9.21
CA GLY A 222 35.03 23.23 -7.90
C GLY A 222 34.94 22.26 -6.72
N GLU A 223 34.91 22.81 -5.51
CA GLU A 223 34.84 22.03 -4.27
C GLU A 223 33.46 21.34 -4.15
N PRO A 224 33.40 20.01 -3.96
CA PRO A 224 32.14 19.27 -3.91
C PRO A 224 31.44 19.33 -2.55
N TRP A 225 32.04 20.00 -1.56
CA TRP A 225 31.51 20.18 -0.21
C TRP A 225 31.11 21.63 0.04
N LEU A 226 30.14 21.80 0.94
CA LEU A 226 29.75 23.10 1.48
C LEU A 226 30.62 23.38 2.71
N SER A 227 31.31 24.52 2.77
CA SER A 227 32.22 24.85 3.88
C SER A 227 31.52 24.88 5.23
N TYR A 228 30.23 25.23 5.22
CA TYR A 228 29.38 25.25 6.42
C TYR A 228 28.98 23.85 6.90
N ASN A 229 28.99 22.83 6.03
CA ASN A 229 28.77 21.44 6.42
C ASN A 229 29.23 20.47 5.32
N PHE A 230 30.48 20.01 5.42
CA PHE A 230 31.07 19.15 4.39
C PHE A 230 30.44 17.75 4.34
N HIS A 231 29.80 17.28 5.42
CA HIS A 231 29.09 15.99 5.43
C HIS A 231 27.89 15.98 4.45
N LEU A 232 27.43 17.14 3.96
CA LEU A 232 26.28 17.24 3.06
C LEU A 232 26.58 16.89 1.60
N TRP A 233 27.83 16.57 1.25
CA TRP A 233 28.27 16.26 -0.12
C TRP A 233 27.41 15.21 -0.86
N SER A 234 26.73 14.31 -0.13
CA SER A 234 25.86 13.30 -0.71
C SER A 234 24.54 13.85 -1.25
N ILE A 235 24.10 15.05 -0.83
CA ILE A 235 22.80 15.63 -1.23
C ILE A 235 22.75 15.99 -2.73
N PRO A 236 23.77 16.65 -3.32
CA PRO A 236 23.84 16.81 -4.77
C PRO A 236 23.87 15.48 -5.53
N VAL A 237 24.55 14.47 -5.00
CA VAL A 237 24.59 13.11 -5.58
C VAL A 237 23.20 12.47 -5.54
N GLU A 238 22.47 12.61 -4.43
CA GLU A 238 21.08 12.17 -4.28
C GLU A 238 20.16 12.83 -5.32
N PHE A 239 20.32 14.13 -5.57
CA PHE A 239 19.54 14.82 -6.59
C PHE A 239 19.89 14.35 -8.02
N ARG A 240 21.18 14.24 -8.35
CA ARG A 240 21.66 13.72 -9.65
C ARG A 240 21.14 12.31 -9.91
N GLY A 241 21.27 11.41 -8.93
CA GLY A 241 20.73 10.05 -9.00
C GLY A 241 19.21 10.03 -9.19
N SER A 242 18.48 10.92 -8.52
CA SER A 242 17.02 11.05 -8.69
C SER A 242 16.64 11.42 -10.13
N VAL A 243 17.35 12.37 -10.75
CA VAL A 243 17.12 12.76 -12.15
C VAL A 243 17.36 11.58 -13.08
N VAL A 244 18.47 10.85 -12.88
CA VAL A 244 18.77 9.62 -13.65
C VAL A 244 17.64 8.61 -13.55
N ILE A 245 17.10 8.37 -12.35
CA ILE A 245 15.95 7.47 -12.14
C ILE A 245 14.72 7.93 -12.92
N TYR A 246 14.31 9.18 -12.76
CA TYR A 246 13.10 9.69 -13.42
C TYR A 246 13.21 9.66 -14.95
N THR A 247 14.38 10.01 -15.50
CA THR A 247 14.65 9.93 -16.93
C THR A 247 14.64 8.48 -17.42
N CYS A 248 15.27 7.55 -16.69
CA CYS A 248 15.28 6.13 -17.07
C CYS A 248 13.88 5.50 -17.00
N LEU A 249 13.09 5.82 -15.98
CA LEU A 249 11.70 5.34 -15.87
C LEU A 249 10.84 5.80 -17.05
N LEU A 250 10.98 7.06 -17.45
CA LEU A 250 10.26 7.60 -18.60
C LEU A 250 10.74 6.95 -19.91
N ALA A 251 12.06 6.87 -20.12
CA ALA A 251 12.66 6.30 -21.33
C ALA A 251 12.33 4.81 -21.51
N LEU A 252 12.31 4.05 -20.42
CA LEU A 252 12.05 2.61 -20.44
C LEU A 252 10.56 2.24 -20.24
N SER A 253 9.67 3.23 -20.11
CA SER A 253 8.24 3.02 -19.81
C SER A 253 7.48 2.24 -20.88
N ARG A 254 7.98 2.28 -22.13
CA ARG A 254 7.40 1.61 -23.31
C ARG A 254 8.14 0.33 -23.70
N CYS A 255 9.28 0.04 -23.05
CA CYS A 255 10.04 -1.16 -23.32
C CYS A 255 9.30 -2.41 -22.83
N THR A 256 9.45 -3.53 -23.54
CA THR A 256 9.00 -4.83 -23.04
C THR A 256 9.72 -5.18 -21.73
N ARG A 257 9.13 -6.05 -20.90
CA ARG A 257 9.70 -6.45 -19.60
C ARG A 257 11.18 -6.83 -19.70
N ASN A 258 11.52 -7.74 -20.61
CA ASN A 258 12.89 -8.25 -20.72
C ASN A 258 13.85 -7.18 -21.26
N ALA A 259 13.42 -6.38 -22.26
CA ALA A 259 14.23 -5.28 -22.77
C ALA A 259 14.54 -4.25 -21.67
N ARG A 260 13.53 -3.90 -20.87
CA ARG A 260 13.70 -2.98 -19.73
C ARG A 260 14.72 -3.49 -18.71
N LEU A 261 14.62 -4.76 -18.30
CA LEU A 261 15.57 -5.37 -17.36
C LEU A 261 17.00 -5.41 -17.94
N LEU A 262 17.14 -5.75 -19.23
CA LEU A 262 18.44 -5.74 -19.91
C LEU A 262 19.02 -4.33 -20.02
N CYS A 263 18.19 -3.32 -20.29
CA CYS A 263 18.63 -1.92 -20.30
C CYS A 263 19.11 -1.47 -18.90
N GLN A 264 18.40 -1.83 -17.83
CA GLN A 264 18.84 -1.52 -16.46
C GLN A 264 20.18 -2.19 -16.14
N LEU A 265 20.37 -3.47 -16.49
CA LEU A 265 21.64 -4.16 -16.33
C LEU A 265 22.75 -3.54 -17.18
N GLY A 266 22.45 -3.16 -18.43
CA GLY A 266 23.37 -2.47 -19.32
C GLY A 266 23.81 -1.12 -18.78
N LEU A 267 22.91 -0.34 -18.17
CA LEU A 267 23.23 0.92 -17.51
C LEU A 267 24.12 0.71 -16.27
N ILE A 268 23.83 -0.30 -15.44
CA ILE A 268 24.70 -0.66 -14.30
C ILE A 268 26.10 -1.01 -14.80
N PHE A 269 26.19 -1.84 -15.85
CA PHE A 269 27.47 -2.21 -16.44
C PHE A 269 28.22 -0.99 -16.98
N TYR A 270 27.54 -0.12 -17.74
CA TYR A 270 28.11 1.10 -18.27
C TYR A 270 28.68 1.99 -17.16
N PHE A 271 27.92 2.25 -16.10
CA PHE A 271 28.33 3.12 -15.00
C PHE A 271 29.40 2.55 -14.05
N LEU A 272 29.70 1.25 -14.11
CA LEU A 272 30.75 0.62 -13.29
C LEU A 272 31.99 0.24 -14.08
N TYR A 273 31.84 -0.13 -15.35
CA TYR A 273 32.93 -0.68 -16.15
C TYR A 273 33.38 0.23 -17.29
N ILE A 274 32.58 1.21 -17.70
CA ILE A 274 32.88 2.10 -18.83
C ILE A 274 33.05 3.55 -18.36
N ALA A 275 32.09 4.09 -17.62
CA ALA A 275 32.11 5.45 -17.08
C ALA A 275 32.28 5.44 -15.56
N ASP A 276 32.87 6.50 -14.99
CA ASP A 276 32.92 6.68 -13.54
C ASP A 276 31.56 7.18 -13.01
N GLY A 277 30.57 6.29 -12.99
CA GLY A 277 29.18 6.57 -12.63
C GLY A 277 28.69 5.75 -11.44
N TRP A 278 29.57 5.38 -10.52
CA TRP A 278 29.27 4.43 -9.43
C TRP A 278 27.97 4.76 -8.66
N TYR A 279 27.69 6.04 -8.42
CA TYR A 279 26.46 6.47 -7.74
C TYR A 279 25.23 6.23 -8.63
N CYS A 280 25.29 6.53 -9.93
CA CYS A 280 24.23 6.21 -10.88
C CYS A 280 23.97 4.69 -10.90
N ALA A 281 25.02 3.87 -10.86
CA ALA A 281 24.88 2.41 -10.79
C ALA A 281 24.09 1.98 -9.54
N MET A 282 24.39 2.52 -8.36
CA MET A 282 23.67 2.23 -7.12
C MET A 282 22.17 2.59 -7.22
N PHE A 283 21.86 3.75 -7.79
CA PHE A 283 20.46 4.15 -8.03
C PHE A 283 19.75 3.19 -9.00
N ILE A 284 20.36 2.86 -10.14
CA ILE A 284 19.78 1.93 -11.12
C ILE A 284 19.66 0.51 -10.53
N ALA A 285 20.58 0.08 -9.68
CA ALA A 285 20.45 -1.18 -8.94
C ALA A 285 19.23 -1.16 -8.01
N GLY A 286 18.98 -0.06 -7.31
CA GLY A 286 17.74 0.14 -6.56
C GLY A 286 16.48 0.04 -7.43
N MET A 287 16.49 0.67 -8.62
CA MET A 287 15.40 0.54 -9.61
C MET A 287 15.19 -0.91 -10.05
N LEU A 288 16.27 -1.63 -10.35
CA LEU A 288 16.24 -3.02 -10.77
C LEU A 288 15.67 -3.93 -9.67
N LEU A 289 16.11 -3.76 -8.42
CA LEU A 289 15.56 -4.49 -7.29
C LEU A 289 14.05 -4.22 -7.13
N CYS A 290 13.62 -2.97 -7.31
CA CYS A 290 12.19 -2.63 -7.28
C CYS A 290 11.40 -3.30 -8.41
N ASP A 291 11.91 -3.31 -9.64
CA ASP A 291 11.27 -3.95 -10.79
C ASP A 291 11.13 -5.47 -10.56
N LEU A 292 12.20 -6.12 -10.10
CA LEU A 292 12.21 -7.55 -9.76
C LEU A 292 11.25 -7.87 -8.61
N ASP A 293 11.17 -7.04 -7.57
CA ASP A 293 10.24 -7.23 -6.45
C ASP A 293 8.77 -7.14 -6.89
N LEU A 294 8.44 -6.19 -7.76
CA LEU A 294 7.10 -6.06 -8.33
C LEU A 294 6.75 -7.24 -9.26
N LEU A 295 7.71 -7.71 -10.05
CA LEU A 295 7.54 -8.91 -10.89
C LEU A 295 7.37 -10.18 -10.04
N ALA A 296 8.11 -10.32 -8.95
CA ALA A 296 8.01 -11.45 -8.03
C ALA A 296 6.62 -11.56 -7.40
N LYS A 297 5.98 -10.43 -7.06
CA LYS A 297 4.61 -10.40 -6.51
C LYS A 297 3.53 -10.83 -7.51
N LYS A 298 3.82 -10.80 -8.81
CA LYS A 298 2.89 -11.16 -9.89
C LYS A 298 3.30 -12.46 -10.60
N ASP A 299 4.17 -13.26 -9.99
CA ASP A 299 4.76 -14.48 -10.56
C ASP A 299 5.40 -14.30 -11.96
N GLY A 300 5.82 -13.06 -12.24
CA GLY A 300 6.28 -12.58 -13.54
C GLY A 300 7.81 -12.51 -13.70
N LEU A 301 8.57 -13.14 -12.80
CA LEU A 301 10.04 -13.17 -12.87
C LEU A 301 10.55 -13.88 -14.14
N PRO A 302 11.73 -13.52 -14.67
CA PRO A 302 12.40 -14.28 -15.73
C PRO A 302 12.60 -15.75 -15.35
N ARG A 303 12.46 -16.67 -16.33
CA ARG A 303 12.46 -18.13 -16.10
C ARG A 303 13.68 -18.63 -15.31
N PHE A 304 14.86 -18.04 -15.53
CA PHE A 304 16.09 -18.40 -14.81
C PHE A 304 15.96 -18.27 -13.29
N PHE A 305 15.20 -17.29 -12.78
CA PHE A 305 15.01 -17.14 -11.32
C PHE A 305 14.19 -18.28 -10.70
N ARG A 306 13.31 -18.94 -11.48
CA ARG A 306 12.56 -20.11 -10.98
C ARG A 306 13.47 -21.30 -10.69
N TRP A 307 14.56 -21.45 -11.44
CA TRP A 307 15.55 -22.50 -11.17
C TRP A 307 16.30 -22.28 -9.85
N LEU A 308 16.45 -21.02 -9.42
CA LEU A 308 17.11 -20.65 -8.16
C LEU A 308 16.17 -20.66 -6.95
N GLU A 309 14.86 -20.84 -7.15
CA GLU A 309 13.86 -20.79 -6.09
C GLU A 309 14.11 -21.78 -4.93
N PRO A 310 14.51 -23.05 -5.17
CA PRO A 310 14.83 -23.99 -4.09
C PRO A 310 15.97 -23.52 -3.18
N TYR A 311 16.91 -22.76 -3.76
CA TYR A 311 18.12 -22.29 -3.06
C TYR A 311 17.97 -20.85 -2.53
N LYS A 312 16.77 -20.26 -2.58
CA LYS A 312 16.56 -18.84 -2.26
C LYS A 312 17.10 -18.45 -0.89
N GLN A 313 16.84 -19.24 0.15
CA GLN A 313 17.32 -18.93 1.50
C GLN A 313 18.84 -18.94 1.55
N PHE A 314 19.46 -20.00 1.02
CA PHE A 314 20.92 -20.12 0.93
C PHE A 314 21.52 -18.90 0.22
N ILE A 315 20.99 -18.52 -0.95
CA ILE A 315 21.47 -17.37 -1.73
C ILE A 315 21.39 -16.08 -0.91
N TYR A 316 20.24 -15.73 -0.32
CA TYR A 316 20.10 -14.46 0.39
C TYR A 316 20.96 -14.37 1.66
N TYR A 317 21.19 -15.48 2.38
CA TYR A 317 22.14 -15.50 3.50
C TYR A 317 23.59 -15.27 3.03
N HIS A 318 24.00 -15.85 1.89
CA HIS A 318 25.33 -15.63 1.33
C HIS A 318 25.49 -14.20 0.82
N LEU A 319 24.46 -13.64 0.17
CA LEU A 319 24.43 -12.23 -0.21
C LEU A 319 24.61 -11.32 1.01
N LEU A 320 23.98 -11.64 2.14
CA LEU A 320 24.16 -10.89 3.38
C LEU A 320 25.60 -10.99 3.91
N VAL A 321 26.20 -12.18 3.93
CA VAL A 321 27.59 -12.36 4.38
C VAL A 321 28.57 -11.60 3.49
N ILE A 322 28.42 -11.71 2.17
CA ILE A 322 29.24 -11.00 1.19
C ILE A 322 29.04 -9.49 1.34
N SER A 323 27.80 -9.04 1.53
CA SER A 323 27.48 -7.63 1.77
C SER A 323 28.21 -7.06 2.98
N ILE A 324 28.13 -7.75 4.12
CA ILE A 324 28.77 -7.34 5.37
C ILE A 324 30.29 -7.31 5.22
N TYR A 325 30.88 -8.27 4.51
CA TYR A 325 32.32 -8.29 4.24
C TYR A 325 32.76 -7.14 3.33
N LEU A 326 32.10 -6.98 2.17
CA LEU A 326 32.44 -5.93 1.20
C LEU A 326 32.15 -4.52 1.72
N GLY A 327 31.16 -4.36 2.58
CA GLY A 327 30.85 -3.09 3.27
C GLY A 327 32.01 -2.59 4.14
N GLY A 328 32.85 -3.51 4.64
CA GLY A 328 34.01 -3.22 5.47
C GLY A 328 35.30 -2.91 4.69
N ILE A 329 35.19 -2.48 3.43
CA ILE A 329 36.33 -2.14 2.56
C ILE A 329 37.28 -1.12 3.22
N PRO A 330 38.60 -1.37 3.25
CA PRO A 330 39.60 -0.39 3.65
C PRO A 330 39.56 0.86 2.77
N SER A 331 39.40 2.05 3.37
CA SER A 331 39.03 3.28 2.65
C SER A 331 39.94 4.47 2.93
N HIS A 332 41.08 4.26 3.61
CA HIS A 332 42.02 5.32 3.95
C HIS A 332 42.65 5.96 2.70
N THR A 333 42.97 5.16 1.68
CA THR A 333 43.52 5.63 0.40
C THR A 333 42.66 5.15 -0.76
N TRP A 334 42.98 5.67 -1.94
CA TRP A 334 42.40 5.32 -3.23
C TRP A 334 43.40 4.52 -4.09
N ASP A 335 44.60 4.26 -3.55
CA ASP A 335 45.63 3.44 -4.19
C ASP A 335 45.34 1.96 -3.97
N VAL A 336 45.17 1.23 -5.07
CA VAL A 336 44.89 -0.20 -5.08
C VAL A 336 46.05 -1.00 -4.46
N ASN A 337 47.29 -0.51 -4.53
CA ASN A 337 48.44 -1.16 -3.92
C ASN A 337 48.35 -1.21 -2.39
N ASP A 338 47.73 -0.20 -1.77
CA ASP A 338 47.48 -0.24 -0.32
C ASP A 338 46.36 -1.22 0.02
N LEU A 339 45.33 -1.33 -0.83
CA LEU A 339 44.31 -2.36 -0.66
C LEU A 339 44.91 -3.78 -0.71
N GLN A 340 45.90 -4.02 -1.57
CA GLN A 340 46.59 -5.33 -1.66
C GLN A 340 47.32 -5.73 -0.37
N LYS A 341 47.84 -4.74 0.38
CA LYS A 341 48.53 -4.97 1.66
C LYS A 341 47.58 -5.40 2.77
N ASN A 342 46.28 -5.17 2.61
CA ASN A 342 45.27 -5.54 3.60
C ASN A 342 44.93 -7.03 3.49
N ARG A 343 44.98 -7.75 4.63
CA ARG A 343 44.65 -9.18 4.68
C ARG A 343 43.22 -9.42 4.22
N GLY A 344 43.02 -10.41 3.35
CA GLY A 344 41.72 -10.74 2.77
C GLY A 344 41.30 -9.89 1.57
N TRP A 345 42.07 -8.86 1.19
CA TRP A 345 41.74 -7.95 0.08
C TRP A 345 42.62 -8.08 -1.15
N TYR A 346 43.72 -8.86 -1.08
CA TYR A 346 44.64 -9.07 -2.20
C TYR A 346 43.92 -9.50 -3.49
N TYR A 347 43.19 -10.62 -3.49
CA TYR A 347 42.50 -11.11 -4.69
C TYR A 347 41.36 -10.19 -5.13
N LEU A 348 40.66 -9.57 -4.17
CA LEU A 348 39.60 -8.63 -4.50
C LEU A 348 40.15 -7.43 -5.25
N SER A 349 41.31 -6.89 -4.83
CA SER A 349 41.95 -5.75 -5.49
C SER A 349 42.15 -5.92 -7.00
N LEU A 350 42.27 -7.16 -7.49
CA LEU A 350 42.42 -7.49 -8.91
C LEU A 350 41.12 -7.40 -9.72
N LEU A 351 39.96 -7.40 -9.04
CA LEU A 351 38.63 -7.34 -9.66
C LEU A 351 38.14 -5.90 -9.90
N LYS A 352 38.86 -4.90 -9.38
CA LYS A 352 38.49 -3.49 -9.53
C LYS A 352 38.55 -3.07 -11.01
N PRO A 353 37.45 -2.59 -11.61
CA PRO A 353 37.47 -2.10 -12.99
C PRO A 353 38.26 -0.79 -13.12
N GLN A 354 38.70 -0.47 -14.34
CA GLN A 354 39.40 0.79 -14.62
C GLN A 354 38.51 2.01 -14.32
N ALA A 355 37.23 1.96 -14.72
CA ALA A 355 36.34 3.12 -14.78
C ALA A 355 36.07 3.79 -13.43
N VAL A 356 35.79 3.02 -12.38
CA VAL A 356 35.59 3.59 -11.03
C VAL A 356 36.96 3.93 -10.43
N PHE A 357 37.29 5.21 -10.32
CA PHE A 357 38.62 5.64 -9.88
C PHE A 357 38.91 5.24 -8.44
N ASP A 358 38.03 5.62 -7.51
CA ASP A 358 38.13 5.21 -6.11
C ASP A 358 37.52 3.81 -5.93
N TYR A 359 38.39 2.83 -5.70
CA TYR A 359 38.02 1.42 -5.63
C TYR A 359 36.94 1.12 -4.59
N LYS A 360 36.82 1.94 -3.52
CA LYS A 360 35.87 1.64 -2.44
C LYS A 360 34.43 1.65 -2.94
N TRP A 361 34.08 2.59 -3.82
CA TRP A 361 32.72 2.73 -4.34
C TRP A 361 32.28 1.53 -5.19
N PHE A 362 33.22 0.85 -5.84
CA PHE A 362 32.94 -0.38 -6.58
C PHE A 362 32.51 -1.52 -5.64
N TYR A 363 33.22 -1.75 -4.53
CA TYR A 363 32.82 -2.78 -3.57
C TYR A 363 31.57 -2.39 -2.79
N LEU A 364 31.45 -1.12 -2.43
CA LEU A 364 30.28 -0.61 -1.72
C LEU A 364 29.00 -0.68 -2.57
N PHE A 365 29.11 -0.57 -3.90
CA PHE A 365 27.99 -0.81 -4.82
C PHE A 365 27.42 -2.23 -4.62
N TRP A 366 28.28 -3.24 -4.65
CA TRP A 366 27.88 -4.63 -4.45
C TRP A 366 27.38 -4.86 -3.03
N ALA A 367 28.08 -4.30 -2.04
CA ALA A 367 27.71 -4.42 -0.64
C ALA A 367 26.29 -3.90 -0.38
N ALA A 368 25.99 -2.67 -0.83
CA ALA A 368 24.70 -2.02 -0.61
C ALA A 368 23.57 -2.71 -1.39
N THR A 369 23.83 -3.11 -2.64
CA THR A 369 22.85 -3.82 -3.47
C THR A 369 22.46 -5.16 -2.84
N PHE A 370 23.44 -5.93 -2.38
CA PHE A 370 23.19 -7.21 -1.72
C PHE A 370 22.48 -7.05 -0.36
N LEU A 371 22.81 -6.01 0.41
CA LEU A 371 22.13 -5.71 1.67
C LEU A 371 20.64 -5.47 1.45
N VAL A 372 20.30 -4.54 0.55
CA VAL A 372 18.92 -4.15 0.25
C VAL A 372 18.14 -5.32 -0.35
N ALA A 373 18.78 -6.16 -1.17
CA ALA A 373 18.16 -7.36 -1.71
C ALA A 373 17.88 -8.44 -0.64
N ALA A 374 18.79 -8.64 0.33
CA ALA A 374 18.69 -9.71 1.32
C ALA A 374 17.66 -9.45 2.43
N ILE A 375 17.60 -8.21 2.95
CA ILE A 375 16.75 -7.84 4.11
C ILE A 375 15.30 -8.32 3.99
N PRO A 376 14.54 -7.98 2.93
CA PRO A 376 13.13 -8.39 2.82
C PRO A 376 12.91 -9.91 2.77
N ARG A 377 13.95 -10.71 2.50
CA ARG A 377 13.87 -12.18 2.37
C ARG A 377 14.33 -12.92 3.62
N ILE A 378 15.01 -12.23 4.53
CA ILE A 378 15.46 -12.77 5.81
C ILE A 378 14.53 -12.23 6.92
N LYS A 379 13.62 -13.07 7.41
CA LYS A 379 12.52 -12.65 8.30
C LYS A 379 12.99 -11.91 9.55
N TRP A 380 13.96 -12.45 10.29
CA TRP A 380 14.45 -11.82 11.52
C TRP A 380 15.11 -10.47 11.28
N LEU A 381 15.82 -10.33 10.15
CA LEU A 381 16.51 -9.10 9.77
C LEU A 381 15.50 -8.03 9.32
N LYS A 382 14.48 -8.42 8.53
CA LYS A 382 13.34 -7.56 8.21
C LYS A 382 12.64 -7.08 9.48
N SER A 383 12.34 -7.99 10.42
CA SER A 383 11.70 -7.67 11.69
C SER A 383 12.52 -6.71 12.57
N PHE A 384 13.85 -6.83 12.57
CA PHE A 384 14.74 -5.89 13.27
C PHE A 384 14.56 -4.45 12.76
N PHE A 385 14.54 -4.24 11.44
CA PHE A 385 14.33 -2.91 10.86
C PHE A 385 12.87 -2.43 10.99
N GLU A 386 11.92 -3.31 11.26
CA GLU A 386 10.52 -2.98 11.55
C GLU A 386 10.26 -2.66 13.04
N THR A 387 11.29 -2.71 13.90
CA THR A 387 11.16 -2.29 15.30
C THR A 387 10.86 -0.80 15.45
N TRP A 388 10.14 -0.43 16.51
CA TRP A 388 9.77 0.96 16.80
C TRP A 388 10.98 1.91 16.83
N PHE A 389 12.12 1.44 17.34
CA PHE A 389 13.35 2.22 17.40
C PHE A 389 13.91 2.50 16.00
N CYS A 390 13.99 1.49 15.14
CA CYS A 390 14.42 1.68 13.75
C CYS A 390 13.44 2.56 12.97
N GLN A 391 12.13 2.41 13.21
CA GLN A 391 11.12 3.28 12.59
C GLN A 391 11.24 4.74 13.06
N TYR A 392 11.52 4.97 14.34
CA TYR A 392 11.83 6.30 14.87
C TYR A 392 13.06 6.91 14.17
N LEU A 393 14.16 6.16 14.11
CA LEU A 393 15.36 6.59 13.38
C LEU A 393 15.05 6.87 11.91
N GLY A 394 14.20 6.05 11.28
CA GLY A 394 13.77 6.23 9.90
C GLY A 394 13.05 7.55 9.65
N ARG A 395 12.20 7.99 10.60
CA ARG A 395 11.49 9.28 10.53
C ARG A 395 12.44 10.47 10.66
N VAL A 396 13.42 10.42 11.57
CA VAL A 396 14.35 11.54 11.80
C VAL A 396 15.65 11.47 10.98
N SER A 397 15.84 10.40 10.20
CA SER A 397 17.09 10.09 9.49
C SER A 397 17.66 11.24 8.66
N PHE A 398 16.83 11.95 7.89
CA PHE A 398 17.29 13.06 7.07
C PHE A 398 17.75 14.24 7.93
N ALA A 399 16.97 14.62 8.95
CA ALA A 399 17.34 15.67 9.88
C ALA A 399 18.60 15.32 10.70
N LEU A 400 18.71 14.06 11.16
CA LEU A 400 19.91 13.54 11.83
C LEU A 400 21.15 13.70 10.95
N TYR A 401 21.03 13.38 9.66
CA TYR A 401 22.09 13.60 8.69
C TYR A 401 22.47 15.09 8.54
N LEU A 402 21.50 16.02 8.61
CA LEU A 402 21.80 17.45 8.52
C LEU A 402 22.51 18.00 9.76
N VAL A 403 22.13 17.55 10.97
CA VAL A 403 22.58 18.17 12.23
C VAL A 403 23.79 17.51 12.88
N HIS A 404 24.12 16.25 12.56
CA HIS A 404 25.20 15.54 13.25
C HIS A 404 26.57 16.24 13.15
N GLY A 405 26.92 16.80 11.99
CA GLY A 405 28.15 17.57 11.79
C GLY A 405 28.20 18.84 12.65
N PRO A 406 27.22 19.76 12.51
CA PRO A 406 27.13 20.96 13.33
C PRO A 406 27.16 20.68 14.85
N VAL A 407 26.46 19.65 15.33
CA VAL A 407 26.48 19.27 16.75
C VAL A 407 27.85 18.71 17.17
N LEU A 408 28.47 17.90 16.32
CA LEU A 408 29.83 17.37 16.53
C LEU A 408 30.84 18.51 16.68
N TRP A 409 30.85 19.47 15.76
CA TRP A 409 31.85 20.54 15.77
C TRP A 409 31.64 21.59 16.86
N THR A 410 30.40 21.76 17.33
CA THR A 410 30.09 22.73 18.38
C THR A 410 30.17 22.09 19.76
N LEU A 411 29.30 21.13 20.06
CA LEU A 411 29.21 20.49 21.37
C LEU A 411 30.18 19.31 21.50
N GLY A 412 30.30 18.47 20.47
CA GLY A 412 31.17 17.30 20.45
C GLY A 412 32.63 17.67 20.70
N ASP A 413 33.14 18.65 19.97
CA ASP A 413 34.52 19.10 20.06
C ASP A 413 34.89 19.59 21.48
N ARG A 414 33.96 20.27 22.16
CA ARG A 414 34.12 20.70 23.56
C ARG A 414 34.11 19.54 24.53
N LEU A 415 33.18 18.60 24.38
CA LEU A 415 33.07 17.44 25.27
C LEU A 415 34.26 16.49 25.10
N TYR A 416 34.70 16.21 23.87
CA TYR A 416 35.89 15.41 23.61
C TYR A 416 37.16 16.09 24.16
N THR A 417 37.29 17.41 23.99
CA THR A 417 38.40 18.17 24.59
C THR A 417 38.37 18.13 26.13
N ALA A 418 37.17 18.15 26.74
CA ALA A 418 37.01 18.06 28.19
C ALA A 418 37.43 16.73 28.79
N VAL A 419 37.18 15.63 28.08
CA VAL A 419 37.51 14.28 28.53
C VAL A 419 38.92 13.83 28.14
N GLY A 420 39.68 14.70 27.48
CA GLY A 420 41.11 14.56 27.22
C GLY A 420 41.48 14.22 25.77
N TRP A 421 40.57 14.33 24.81
CA TRP A 421 40.81 14.14 23.37
C TRP A 421 41.12 15.44 22.60
N GLY A 422 41.52 16.52 23.28
CA GLY A 422 41.85 17.79 22.62
C GLY A 422 43.07 17.67 21.70
N LYS A 423 42.93 18.08 20.43
CA LYS A 423 44.06 18.24 19.49
C LYS A 423 44.68 19.63 19.67
N GLU A 424 45.81 19.90 19.01
CA GLU A 424 46.58 21.15 19.19
C GLU A 424 45.71 22.41 19.02
N ALA A 425 44.86 22.46 18.00
CA ALA A 425 43.95 23.58 17.75
C ALA A 425 42.92 23.76 18.89
N GLN A 426 42.31 22.66 19.35
CA GLN A 426 41.35 22.67 20.46
C GLN A 426 42.02 23.11 21.77
N LEU A 427 43.24 22.66 22.04
CA LEU A 427 43.98 23.06 23.24
C LEU A 427 44.33 24.56 23.23
N LEU A 428 44.61 25.13 22.05
CA LEU A 428 44.89 26.54 21.86
C LEU A 428 43.63 27.42 22.01
N HIS A 429 42.51 27.01 21.39
CA HIS A 429 41.31 27.84 21.27
C HIS A 429 40.21 27.52 22.30
N LEU A 430 40.26 26.37 22.96
CA LEU A 430 39.33 25.95 24.02
C LEU A 430 40.06 25.59 25.34
N PRO A 431 40.98 26.43 25.85
CA PRO A 431 41.77 26.10 27.06
C PRO A 431 40.88 25.90 28.29
N GLY A 432 39.75 26.61 28.36
CA GLY A 432 38.77 26.46 29.43
C GLY A 432 37.98 25.15 29.40
N TRP A 433 38.10 24.33 28.36
CA TRP A 433 37.51 22.99 28.30
C TRP A 433 38.55 21.89 28.44
N ALA A 434 39.79 22.12 27.99
CA ALA A 434 40.86 21.13 27.98
C ALA A 434 41.01 20.39 29.33
N ASN A 435 40.88 19.06 29.28
CA ASN A 435 41.10 18.16 30.43
C ASN A 435 40.31 18.52 31.71
N LYS A 436 39.11 19.10 31.57
CA LYS A 436 38.25 19.41 32.73
C LYS A 436 37.73 18.17 33.47
N LEU A 437 37.49 17.08 32.76
CA LEU A 437 37.02 15.81 33.31
C LEU A 437 37.72 14.67 32.57
N PRO A 438 39.04 14.49 32.75
CA PRO A 438 39.81 13.52 31.98
C PRO A 438 39.27 12.12 32.27
N LEU A 439 38.95 11.40 31.20
CA LEU A 439 38.45 10.03 31.30
C LEU A 439 39.49 9.03 30.78
N PRO A 440 39.46 7.77 31.25
CA PRO A 440 40.34 6.74 30.75
C PRO A 440 40.15 6.49 29.25
N LYS A 441 41.26 6.48 28.51
CA LYS A 441 41.35 6.04 27.11
C LYS A 441 41.74 4.56 26.99
N SER A 442 41.57 3.81 28.07
CA SER A 442 41.86 2.39 28.15
C SER A 442 40.69 1.57 27.62
N GLY A 443 40.96 0.52 26.85
CA GLY A 443 39.96 -0.41 26.35
C GLY A 443 40.19 -0.77 24.88
N PRO A 444 39.26 -1.50 24.26
CA PRO A 444 39.25 -1.71 22.82
C PRO A 444 39.09 -0.37 22.10
N LEU A 445 39.87 -0.17 21.03
CA LEU A 445 39.81 1.02 20.18
C LEU A 445 38.39 1.25 19.64
N GLY A 446 37.81 2.43 19.88
CA GLY A 446 36.44 2.82 19.53
C GLY A 446 35.39 2.53 20.62
N LEU A 447 35.79 1.93 21.75
CA LEU A 447 34.91 1.65 22.90
C LEU A 447 35.46 2.20 24.20
N GLU A 448 36.36 3.18 24.13
CA GLU A 448 36.98 3.81 25.28
C GLU A 448 35.93 4.55 26.12
N PRO A 449 36.02 4.54 27.47
CA PRO A 449 35.15 5.34 28.32
C PRO A 449 35.18 6.84 27.97
N ALA A 450 36.35 7.36 27.59
CA ALA A 450 36.52 8.73 27.13
C ALA A 450 35.79 9.04 25.80
N PHE A 451 35.41 8.04 25.02
CA PHE A 451 34.59 8.20 23.82
C PHE A 451 33.10 7.95 24.10
N LEU A 452 32.78 6.89 24.85
CA LEU A 452 31.40 6.48 25.12
C LEU A 452 30.65 7.42 26.08
N LEU A 453 31.29 7.91 27.14
CA LEU A 453 30.61 8.74 28.15
C LEU A 453 30.12 10.09 27.60
N PRO A 454 30.86 10.82 26.73
CA PRO A 454 30.33 11.99 26.04
C PRO A 454 29.00 11.75 25.29
N HIS A 455 28.79 10.54 24.76
CA HIS A 455 27.56 10.19 24.05
C HIS A 455 26.31 10.16 24.93
N SER A 456 26.45 10.05 26.27
CA SER A 456 25.33 10.23 27.19
C SER A 456 24.68 11.62 27.09
N ILE A 457 25.43 12.60 26.58
CA ILE A 457 24.96 13.97 26.32
C ILE A 457 24.80 14.19 24.80
N LEU A 458 25.80 13.83 24.00
CA LEU A 458 25.81 14.12 22.56
C LEU A 458 24.66 13.43 21.82
N LEU A 459 24.39 12.16 22.11
CA LEU A 459 23.38 11.40 21.37
C LEU A 459 21.96 11.94 21.65
N PRO A 460 21.52 12.15 22.92
CA PRO A 460 20.22 12.76 23.19
C PRO A 460 20.07 14.17 22.60
N VAL A 461 21.12 15.02 22.69
CA VAL A 461 21.09 16.37 22.12
C VAL A 461 20.97 16.31 20.59
N THR A 462 21.72 15.43 19.94
CA THR A 462 21.66 15.28 18.48
C THR A 462 20.28 14.79 18.04
N PHE A 463 19.68 13.81 18.73
CA PHE A 463 18.32 13.36 18.43
C PHE A 463 17.27 14.43 18.70
N TYR A 464 17.44 15.24 19.75
CA TYR A 464 16.55 16.38 20.01
C TYR A 464 16.63 17.43 18.91
N CYS A 465 17.84 17.80 18.48
CA CYS A 465 18.03 18.71 17.33
C CYS A 465 17.45 18.14 16.04
N ALA A 466 17.65 16.83 15.78
CA ALA A 466 17.06 16.15 14.64
C ALA A 466 15.53 16.19 14.68
N GLU A 467 14.91 15.97 15.85
CA GLU A 467 13.46 16.06 16.03
C GLU A 467 12.93 17.46 15.69
N LEU A 468 13.61 18.51 16.15
CA LEU A 468 13.24 19.90 15.85
C LEU A 468 13.33 20.16 14.34
N VAL A 469 14.45 19.80 13.71
CA VAL A 469 14.64 19.98 12.27
C VAL A 469 13.62 19.17 11.46
N THR A 470 13.27 17.95 11.90
CA THR A 470 12.23 17.14 11.25
C THR A 470 10.88 17.87 11.26
N ARG A 471 10.45 18.38 12.42
CA ARG A 471 9.15 19.03 12.58
C ARG A 471 9.07 20.40 11.90
N PHE A 472 10.13 21.20 12.01
CA PHE A 472 10.10 22.61 11.57
C PHE A 472 10.61 22.83 10.15
N PHE A 473 11.45 21.93 9.61
CA PHE A 473 12.03 22.10 8.28
C PHE A 473 11.73 20.93 7.34
N ASP A 474 12.00 19.68 7.74
CA ASP A 474 11.83 18.51 6.86
C ASP A 474 10.36 18.28 6.47
N GLU A 475 9.45 18.08 7.44
CA GLU A 475 8.04 17.84 7.16
C GLU A 475 7.38 18.99 6.35
N PRO A 476 7.60 20.28 6.69
CA PRO A 476 7.15 21.39 5.86
C PRO A 476 7.76 21.40 4.45
N SER A 477 9.03 21.02 4.28
CA SER A 477 9.68 20.93 2.96
C SER A 477 9.09 19.86 2.05
N VAL A 478 8.29 18.93 2.58
CA VAL A 478 7.49 17.99 1.80
C VAL A 478 6.16 18.62 1.37
N LYS A 479 5.50 19.34 2.28
CA LYS A 479 4.18 19.94 2.07
C LYS A 479 4.23 21.16 1.15
N PHE A 480 5.22 22.02 1.30
CA PHE A 480 5.33 23.28 0.54
C PHE A 480 5.50 23.05 -0.97
N PRO A 481 6.41 22.18 -1.47
CA PRO A 481 6.53 21.92 -2.90
C PRO A 481 5.27 21.30 -3.51
N GLN A 482 4.55 20.48 -2.73
CA GLN A 482 3.27 19.91 -3.15
C GLN A 482 2.21 21.00 -3.34
N TRP A 483 2.13 21.95 -2.40
CA TRP A 483 1.28 23.12 -2.52
C TRP A 483 1.68 23.99 -3.72
N LEU A 484 2.97 24.27 -3.89
CA LEU A 484 3.49 25.10 -4.96
C LEU A 484 3.21 24.49 -6.34
N TYR A 485 3.42 23.18 -6.49
CA TYR A 485 3.12 22.46 -7.73
C TYR A 485 1.64 22.57 -8.09
N ARG A 486 0.74 22.33 -7.13
CA ARG A 486 -0.73 22.47 -7.32
C ARG A 486 -1.12 23.88 -7.75
N LYS A 487 -0.49 24.90 -7.17
CA LYS A 487 -0.75 26.30 -7.53
C LYS A 487 -0.23 26.63 -8.93
N ALA A 488 0.97 26.14 -9.27
CA ALA A 488 1.60 26.38 -10.57
C ALA A 488 0.86 25.70 -11.73
N THR A 489 0.24 24.54 -11.52
CA THR A 489 -0.54 23.83 -12.54
C THR A 489 -1.98 24.34 -12.68
N GLY A 490 -2.34 25.47 -12.07
CA GLY A 490 -3.68 26.05 -12.18
C GLY A 490 -4.78 25.27 -11.43
N ALA A 491 -4.42 24.24 -10.68
CA ALA A 491 -5.37 23.43 -9.90
C ALA A 491 -5.96 24.18 -8.69
N GLY A 492 -5.62 25.46 -8.50
CA GLY A 492 -6.07 26.30 -7.39
C GLY A 492 -7.05 27.43 -7.73
N ALA A 493 -7.41 27.66 -9.00
CA ALA A 493 -8.30 28.77 -9.40
C ALA A 493 -9.79 28.39 -9.50
N GLY A 494 -10.14 27.12 -9.26
CA GLY A 494 -11.53 26.64 -9.16
C GLY A 494 -11.76 25.64 -8.02
N ALA A 495 -10.82 25.54 -7.07
CA ALA A 495 -10.77 24.43 -6.12
C ALA A 495 -11.11 24.87 -4.69
N GLY A 496 -12.41 24.89 -4.40
CA GLY A 496 -12.95 24.56 -3.08
C GLY A 496 -12.99 23.05 -2.79
N ALA A 497 -12.29 22.23 -3.59
CA ALA A 497 -12.23 20.78 -3.42
C ALA A 497 -10.77 20.29 -3.51
N SER A 498 -10.26 19.76 -2.41
CA SER A 498 -8.94 19.14 -2.32
C SER A 498 -8.89 17.83 -3.10
N GLN A 499 -8.10 17.77 -4.18
CA GLN A 499 -7.78 16.53 -4.89
C GLN A 499 -6.85 15.62 -4.07
N GLY A 500 -7.48 14.68 -3.36
CA GLY A 500 -7.02 13.29 -3.29
C GLY A 500 -7.10 12.66 -4.69
N GLN A 501 -6.44 11.52 -4.88
CA GLN A 501 -6.43 10.76 -6.13
C GLN A 501 -7.87 10.53 -6.63
N GLN A 502 -8.24 11.04 -7.81
CA GLN A 502 -9.45 10.58 -8.48
C GLN A 502 -9.22 9.13 -8.93
N GLN A 503 -9.99 8.22 -8.35
CA GLN A 503 -9.90 6.79 -8.62
C GLN A 503 -10.88 6.47 -9.74
N THR A 504 -10.39 6.43 -10.98
CA THR A 504 -11.16 5.97 -12.13
C THR A 504 -11.43 4.47 -12.00
N SER A 505 -12.69 4.10 -11.75
CA SER A 505 -13.18 2.73 -11.74
C SER A 505 -13.59 2.32 -13.15
N ASN A 506 -13.01 1.22 -13.65
CA ASN A 506 -13.40 0.61 -14.92
C ASN A 506 -14.01 -0.76 -14.63
N MET A 507 -15.08 -1.11 -15.35
CA MET A 507 -15.65 -2.46 -15.29
C MET A 507 -15.06 -3.34 -16.36
N LEU A 508 -14.68 -4.56 -15.95
CA LEU A 508 -14.18 -5.60 -16.84
C LEU A 508 -15.26 -6.67 -17.00
N GLY A 509 -15.46 -7.14 -18.23
CA GLY A 509 -16.34 -8.26 -18.56
C GLY A 509 -15.64 -9.28 -19.44
N CYS A 510 -16.02 -10.55 -19.31
CA CYS A 510 -15.57 -11.63 -20.17
C CYS A 510 -16.70 -12.66 -20.34
N ASP A 511 -16.68 -13.40 -21.43
CA ASP A 511 -17.44 -14.65 -21.51
C ASP A 511 -16.75 -15.68 -20.62
N ALA A 512 -17.51 -16.31 -19.73
CA ALA A 512 -16.99 -17.28 -18.78
C ALA A 512 -17.65 -18.65 -18.96
N ARG A 513 -16.91 -19.71 -18.65
CA ARG A 513 -17.41 -21.09 -18.60
C ARG A 513 -16.83 -21.82 -17.39
N PHE A 514 -17.58 -22.77 -16.87
CA PHE A 514 -17.05 -23.72 -15.90
C PHE A 514 -16.15 -24.74 -16.60
N VAL A 515 -14.93 -24.91 -16.11
CA VAL A 515 -14.00 -25.99 -16.50
C VAL A 515 -13.52 -26.63 -15.20
N ASP A 516 -13.73 -27.93 -15.07
CA ASP A 516 -13.38 -28.71 -13.86
C ASP A 516 -13.94 -28.09 -12.56
N GLY A 517 -15.18 -27.58 -12.63
CA GLY A 517 -15.85 -26.93 -11.50
C GLY A 517 -15.43 -25.48 -11.21
N VAL A 518 -14.48 -24.92 -11.98
CA VAL A 518 -14.01 -23.54 -11.81
C VAL A 518 -14.57 -22.65 -12.91
N LEU A 519 -15.26 -21.56 -12.52
CA LEU A 519 -15.72 -20.52 -13.46
C LEU A 519 -14.53 -19.69 -13.94
N GLN A 520 -14.20 -19.77 -15.22
CA GLN A 520 -13.07 -19.04 -15.81
C GLN A 520 -13.45 -18.33 -17.11
N CYS A 521 -12.83 -17.17 -17.35
CA CYS A 521 -12.96 -16.46 -18.61
C CYS A 521 -12.43 -17.31 -19.77
N ILE A 522 -13.20 -17.41 -20.86
CA ILE A 522 -12.81 -18.10 -22.10
C ILE A 522 -11.75 -17.29 -22.87
N GLY A 523 -11.78 -15.96 -22.73
CA GLY A 523 -10.83 -15.03 -23.34
C GLY A 523 -10.36 -13.95 -22.36
N ALA A 524 -9.51 -13.05 -22.84
CA ALA A 524 -9.06 -11.92 -22.03
C ALA A 524 -10.26 -11.02 -21.65
N PRO A 525 -10.37 -10.59 -20.38
CA PRO A 525 -11.40 -9.65 -19.98
C PRO A 525 -11.23 -8.32 -20.71
N LYS A 526 -12.36 -7.73 -21.13
CA LYS A 526 -12.44 -6.46 -21.85
C LYS A 526 -13.09 -5.40 -20.97
N ASN A 527 -12.70 -4.15 -21.15
CA ASN A 527 -13.42 -3.03 -20.54
C ASN A 527 -14.84 -2.98 -21.11
N LEU A 528 -15.84 -2.97 -20.24
CA LEU A 528 -17.21 -2.62 -20.64
C LEU A 528 -17.23 -1.11 -20.94
N PRO A 529 -17.73 -0.68 -22.11
CA PRO A 529 -17.71 0.72 -22.54
C PRO A 529 -18.80 1.55 -21.84
N ILE A 530 -18.83 1.52 -20.52
CA ILE A 530 -19.70 2.36 -19.69
C ILE A 530 -19.01 3.72 -19.55
N ALA A 531 -19.71 4.79 -19.91
CA ALA A 531 -19.18 6.14 -19.78
C ALA A 531 -18.93 6.48 -18.32
N ALA A 532 -17.83 7.19 -18.04
CA ALA A 532 -17.59 7.71 -16.70
C ALA A 532 -18.66 8.74 -16.36
N THR A 533 -19.37 8.53 -15.25
CA THR A 533 -20.29 9.52 -14.72
C THR A 533 -19.55 10.43 -13.74
N LEU A 534 -19.94 11.70 -13.71
CA LEU A 534 -19.40 12.72 -12.82
C LEU A 534 -20.57 13.23 -11.98
N GLY A 535 -20.35 13.42 -10.68
CA GLY A 535 -21.32 14.04 -9.77
C GLY A 535 -20.64 15.11 -8.93
N ASP A 536 -21.37 16.18 -8.64
CA ASP A 536 -20.94 17.32 -7.84
C ASP A 536 -21.63 17.37 -6.46
N LYS A 537 -22.47 16.38 -6.14
CA LYS A 537 -23.34 16.35 -4.95
C LYS A 537 -22.73 15.68 -3.71
N CYS A 538 -21.47 15.28 -3.76
CA CYS A 538 -20.77 14.66 -2.62
C CYS A 538 -20.12 15.71 -1.71
N GLU A 539 -20.79 16.03 -0.61
CA GLU A 539 -20.35 17.05 0.35
C GLU A 539 -20.17 16.47 1.76
N GLY A 540 -19.52 17.23 2.65
CA GLY A 540 -19.34 16.85 4.07
C GLY A 540 -18.63 15.50 4.26
N ASP A 541 -19.19 14.64 5.10
CA ASP A 541 -18.65 13.31 5.41
C ASP A 541 -18.65 12.35 4.22
N LEU A 542 -19.37 12.67 3.14
CA LEU A 542 -19.42 11.90 1.90
C LEU A 542 -18.53 12.46 0.78
N ALA A 543 -17.76 13.52 1.05
CA ALA A 543 -16.89 14.14 0.05
C ALA A 543 -15.87 13.16 -0.56
N PHE A 544 -15.48 12.11 0.18
CA PHE A 544 -14.61 11.05 -0.32
C PHE A 544 -15.24 10.26 -1.48
N MET A 545 -16.57 10.10 -1.51
CA MET A 545 -17.27 9.45 -2.62
C MET A 545 -17.27 10.30 -3.89
N GLY A 546 -17.00 11.61 -3.78
CA GLY A 546 -16.78 12.50 -4.93
C GLY A 546 -15.46 12.22 -5.67
N TRP A 547 -14.61 11.33 -5.14
CA TRP A 547 -13.40 10.86 -5.82
C TRP A 547 -13.62 9.63 -6.70
N ASN A 548 -14.79 8.99 -6.58
CA ASN A 548 -15.21 7.90 -7.46
C ASN A 548 -15.48 8.48 -8.85
N VAL A 549 -14.93 7.84 -9.88
CA VAL A 549 -15.17 8.21 -11.28
C VAL A 549 -15.45 6.93 -12.06
N GLY A 550 -16.68 6.77 -12.56
CA GLY A 550 -17.10 5.57 -13.28
C GLY A 550 -17.86 4.55 -12.42
N PRO A 551 -18.27 3.43 -13.03
CA PRO A 551 -19.24 2.53 -12.42
C PRO A 551 -18.62 1.64 -11.33
N HIS A 552 -19.41 1.25 -10.34
CA HIS A 552 -19.06 0.32 -9.25
C HIS A 552 -20.17 -0.73 -9.03
N ASP A 553 -19.79 -1.88 -8.47
CA ASP A 553 -20.73 -2.93 -8.01
C ASP A 553 -21.78 -3.34 -9.08
N ALA A 554 -21.35 -3.49 -10.33
CA ALA A 554 -22.27 -3.88 -11.41
C ALA A 554 -22.80 -5.29 -11.23
N ARG A 555 -24.08 -5.44 -11.59
CA ARG A 555 -24.74 -6.73 -11.74
C ARG A 555 -25.40 -6.81 -13.10
N VAL A 556 -25.26 -7.96 -13.73
CA VAL A 556 -25.91 -8.30 -15.00
C VAL A 556 -27.02 -9.30 -14.72
N PHE A 557 -28.20 -9.07 -15.29
CA PHE A 557 -29.38 -9.92 -15.11
C PHE A 557 -30.33 -9.81 -16.28
N TYR A 558 -31.23 -10.80 -16.43
CA TYR A 558 -32.26 -10.79 -17.46
C TYR A 558 -33.56 -10.17 -16.95
N GLY A 559 -34.14 -9.28 -17.75
CA GLY A 559 -35.57 -8.97 -17.71
C GLY A 559 -36.36 -9.86 -18.67
N PRO A 560 -37.69 -9.67 -18.80
CA PRO A 560 -38.55 -10.53 -19.64
C PRO A 560 -38.15 -10.58 -21.11
N LYS A 561 -37.60 -9.47 -21.64
CA LYS A 561 -37.25 -9.34 -23.06
C LYS A 561 -35.76 -9.48 -23.32
N LYS A 562 -34.91 -8.92 -22.45
CA LYS A 562 -33.48 -8.66 -22.71
C LYS A 562 -32.68 -8.50 -21.41
N PRO A 563 -31.33 -8.58 -21.45
CA PRO A 563 -30.50 -8.36 -20.28
C PRO A 563 -30.26 -6.87 -19.99
N TYR A 564 -30.04 -6.57 -18.72
CA TYR A 564 -29.70 -5.26 -18.21
C TYR A 564 -28.46 -5.35 -17.31
N THR A 565 -27.75 -4.24 -17.21
CA THR A 565 -26.77 -4.02 -16.15
C THR A 565 -27.24 -2.89 -15.24
N LEU A 566 -27.09 -3.09 -13.94
CA LEU A 566 -27.41 -2.10 -12.91
C LEU A 566 -26.16 -1.89 -12.08
N PHE A 567 -25.71 -0.64 -11.95
CA PHE A 567 -24.44 -0.31 -11.29
C PHE A 567 -24.53 1.00 -10.51
N GLY A 568 -23.70 1.14 -9.50
CA GLY A 568 -23.60 2.35 -8.69
C GLY A 568 -22.60 3.33 -9.29
N SER A 569 -22.92 4.62 -9.32
CA SER A 569 -21.94 5.66 -9.68
C SER A 569 -22.37 7.04 -9.21
N ASN A 570 -21.46 8.03 -9.30
CA ASN A 570 -21.79 9.41 -8.98
C ASN A 570 -22.85 9.95 -9.94
N GLY A 571 -23.83 10.63 -9.38
CA GLY A 571 -25.05 11.06 -10.04
C GLY A 571 -25.19 12.58 -10.15
N GLY A 572 -26.17 13.00 -10.94
CA GLY A 572 -26.62 14.39 -10.99
C GLY A 572 -27.57 14.74 -9.84
N PHE A 573 -28.30 13.75 -9.31
CA PHE A 573 -29.33 13.96 -8.27
C PHE A 573 -28.83 13.63 -6.87
N THR A 574 -27.92 12.68 -6.74
CA THR A 574 -27.37 12.19 -5.46
C THR A 574 -25.85 12.14 -5.51
N CYS A 575 -25.19 12.09 -4.33
CA CYS A 575 -23.74 11.91 -4.30
C CYS A 575 -23.34 10.59 -4.99
N PHE A 576 -24.09 9.52 -4.72
CA PHE A 576 -23.87 8.22 -5.32
C PHE A 576 -25.22 7.51 -5.54
N GLY A 577 -25.56 7.25 -6.81
CA GLY A 577 -26.85 6.69 -7.23
C GLY A 577 -26.73 5.42 -8.05
N MET A 578 -27.87 4.81 -8.39
CA MET A 578 -27.95 3.61 -9.22
C MET A 578 -28.27 3.95 -10.67
N TRP A 579 -27.59 3.28 -11.60
CA TRP A 579 -27.69 3.51 -13.04
C TRP A 579 -28.07 2.21 -13.76
N LEU A 580 -29.06 2.29 -14.64
CA LEU A 580 -29.54 1.17 -15.44
C LEU A 580 -29.14 1.36 -16.91
N GLN A 581 -28.65 0.28 -17.54
CA GLN A 581 -28.32 0.27 -18.97
C GLN A 581 -28.63 -1.10 -19.60
N ASP A 582 -29.04 -1.10 -20.87
CA ASP A 582 -29.13 -2.29 -21.70
C ASP A 582 -27.75 -2.94 -21.81
N PHE A 583 -27.60 -4.19 -21.38
CA PHE A 583 -26.29 -4.83 -21.37
C PHE A 583 -25.78 -5.13 -22.79
N ARG A 584 -26.68 -5.31 -23.76
CA ARG A 584 -26.36 -5.73 -25.14
C ARG A 584 -25.54 -4.71 -25.91
N VAL A 585 -25.58 -3.42 -25.52
CA VAL A 585 -24.76 -2.38 -26.15
C VAL A 585 -23.33 -2.32 -25.61
N LEU A 586 -23.05 -3.04 -24.52
CA LEU A 586 -21.75 -3.03 -23.86
C LEU A 586 -20.87 -4.21 -24.28
N VAL A 587 -21.44 -5.20 -24.96
CA VAL A 587 -20.78 -6.45 -25.36
C VAL A 587 -21.18 -6.84 -26.78
N ASP A 588 -20.45 -7.77 -27.38
CA ASP A 588 -20.79 -8.33 -28.69
C ASP A 588 -21.94 -9.33 -28.57
N TRP A 589 -23.17 -8.83 -28.55
CA TRP A 589 -24.39 -9.62 -28.29
C TRP A 589 -25.04 -10.21 -29.56
N GLY A 590 -24.54 -9.86 -30.74
CA GLY A 590 -25.14 -10.20 -32.04
C GLY A 590 -26.24 -9.24 -32.50
N TYR A 591 -26.95 -9.62 -33.57
CA TYR A 591 -27.98 -8.79 -34.20
C TYR A 591 -29.34 -8.92 -33.51
N GLU A 592 -29.74 -7.91 -32.74
CA GLU A 592 -31.12 -7.74 -32.23
C GLU A 592 -31.59 -6.30 -32.49
N MET A 593 -32.89 -6.12 -32.78
CA MET A 593 -33.47 -4.78 -32.97
C MET A 593 -33.51 -4.01 -31.65
N PHE A 594 -33.09 -2.74 -31.69
CA PHE A 594 -33.20 -1.78 -30.58
C PHE A 594 -34.38 -0.83 -30.81
N THR A 595 -35.17 -0.59 -29.77
CA THR A 595 -36.12 0.54 -29.73
C THR A 595 -35.50 1.73 -28.99
N GLN A 596 -36.08 2.93 -29.09
CA GLN A 596 -35.50 4.15 -28.51
C GLN A 596 -35.65 4.21 -26.97
N ASP A 597 -36.65 3.52 -26.41
CA ASP A 597 -37.07 3.59 -24.99
C ASP A 597 -36.38 2.57 -24.07
N ASP A 598 -35.17 2.15 -24.42
CA ASP A 598 -34.63 0.86 -24.03
C ASP A 598 -33.47 0.90 -23.03
N PHE A 599 -33.20 2.04 -22.39
CA PHE A 599 -32.01 2.27 -21.55
C PHE A 599 -30.69 2.04 -22.32
N ARG A 600 -30.64 2.49 -23.58
CA ARG A 600 -29.47 2.31 -24.45
C ARG A 600 -28.24 3.04 -23.91
N VAL A 601 -28.45 4.22 -23.35
CA VAL A 601 -27.45 4.99 -22.60
C VAL A 601 -27.67 4.71 -21.12
N ALA A 602 -26.60 4.72 -20.33
CA ALA A 602 -26.72 4.63 -18.88
C ALA A 602 -27.64 5.74 -18.37
N THR A 603 -28.70 5.35 -17.66
CA THR A 603 -29.69 6.27 -17.10
C THR A 603 -29.70 6.15 -15.58
N GLU A 604 -29.54 7.28 -14.88
CA GLU A 604 -29.64 7.34 -13.42
C GLU A 604 -31.08 7.08 -12.98
N LEU A 605 -31.27 6.19 -12.02
CA LEU A 605 -32.58 5.92 -11.41
C LEU A 605 -32.83 6.97 -10.32
N GLN A 606 -33.98 7.63 -10.39
CA GLN A 606 -34.31 8.75 -9.49
C GLN A 606 -35.63 8.52 -8.76
N ARG A 607 -35.61 8.70 -7.43
CA ARG A 607 -36.82 8.71 -6.57
C ARG A 607 -37.44 10.10 -6.52
N PRO A 608 -38.73 10.25 -6.16
CA PRO A 608 -39.28 11.57 -5.84
C PRO A 608 -38.55 12.18 -4.64
N PRO A 609 -38.36 13.52 -4.60
CA PRO A 609 -37.76 14.19 -3.44
C PRO A 609 -38.49 13.85 -2.13
N PRO A 610 -37.77 13.74 -0.99
CA PRO A 610 -36.34 14.02 -0.83
C PRO A 610 -35.45 12.87 -1.32
N TYR A 611 -34.29 13.22 -1.87
CA TYR A 611 -33.26 12.26 -2.26
C TYR A 611 -32.42 11.83 -1.06
N GLY A 612 -32.02 10.56 -0.99
CA GLY A 612 -30.93 10.12 -0.12
C GLY A 612 -29.58 10.61 -0.65
N PHE A 613 -28.58 10.73 0.22
CA PHE A 613 -27.22 11.07 -0.22
C PHE A 613 -26.56 9.91 -0.98
N VAL A 614 -26.78 8.67 -0.52
CA VAL A 614 -26.27 7.44 -1.14
C VAL A 614 -27.45 6.50 -1.39
N GLU A 615 -27.76 6.29 -2.65
CA GLU A 615 -28.86 5.46 -3.14
C GLU A 615 -28.25 4.19 -3.75
N LYS A 616 -28.12 3.12 -2.95
CA LYS A 616 -27.55 1.81 -3.40
C LYS A 616 -28.54 0.65 -3.31
N ASN A 617 -29.59 0.78 -2.52
CA ASN A 617 -30.54 -0.27 -2.20
C ASN A 617 -31.67 -0.38 -3.24
N TRP A 618 -31.33 -0.60 -4.51
CA TRP A 618 -32.31 -0.63 -5.59
C TRP A 618 -32.31 -1.96 -6.35
N PHE A 619 -33.47 -2.43 -6.79
CA PHE A 619 -33.58 -3.44 -7.84
C PHE A 619 -34.80 -3.16 -8.72
N VAL A 620 -34.79 -3.73 -9.92
CA VAL A 620 -35.92 -3.63 -10.86
C VAL A 620 -36.66 -4.97 -10.97
N PHE A 621 -37.97 -4.89 -11.24
CA PHE A 621 -38.84 -6.05 -11.41
C PHE A 621 -39.94 -5.76 -12.44
N TRP A 622 -40.66 -6.81 -12.85
CA TRP A 622 -41.68 -6.70 -13.88
C TRP A 622 -42.98 -7.39 -13.48
N ASP A 623 -44.09 -6.74 -13.78
CA ASP A 623 -45.42 -7.35 -13.61
C ASP A 623 -45.74 -8.37 -14.73
N LYS A 624 -46.97 -8.89 -14.71
CA LYS A 624 -47.45 -9.86 -15.72
C LYS A 624 -47.53 -9.28 -17.13
N ASP A 625 -47.76 -7.98 -17.25
CA ASP A 625 -47.85 -7.25 -18.51
C ASP A 625 -46.46 -6.77 -19.01
N LYS A 626 -45.40 -7.18 -18.31
CA LYS A 626 -43.99 -6.84 -18.57
C LYS A 626 -43.71 -5.35 -18.41
N GLN A 627 -44.52 -4.65 -17.62
CA GLN A 627 -44.26 -3.28 -17.21
C GLN A 627 -43.17 -3.28 -16.13
N MET A 628 -42.20 -2.37 -16.27
CA MET A 628 -41.04 -2.29 -15.38
C MET A 628 -41.33 -1.41 -14.15
N TYR A 629 -40.87 -1.87 -12.99
CA TYR A 629 -40.94 -1.19 -11.70
C TYR A 629 -39.58 -1.17 -11.04
N ALA A 630 -39.33 -0.20 -10.17
CA ALA A 630 -38.16 -0.14 -9.33
C ALA A 630 -38.56 -0.18 -7.85
N HIS A 631 -37.85 -1.02 -7.10
CA HIS A 631 -37.95 -1.14 -5.66
C HIS A 631 -36.71 -0.50 -5.05
N TYR A 632 -36.88 0.52 -4.21
CA TYR A 632 -35.77 1.36 -3.74
C TYR A 632 -35.62 1.47 -2.22
N ASP A 633 -36.62 1.00 -1.45
CA ASP A 633 -36.47 0.80 0.00
C ASP A 633 -37.21 -0.48 0.44
N VAL A 634 -36.58 -1.37 1.20
CA VAL A 634 -37.26 -2.49 1.92
C VAL A 634 -37.55 -2.08 3.35
N ALA A 635 -36.58 -1.46 4.02
CA ALA A 635 -36.66 -1.03 5.41
C ALA A 635 -36.18 0.42 5.53
N PRO A 636 -36.76 1.25 6.43
CA PRO A 636 -37.76 0.89 7.45
C PRO A 636 -39.18 0.70 6.91
N LYS A 637 -39.46 1.19 5.71
CA LYS A 637 -40.72 0.96 4.99
C LYS A 637 -40.40 0.50 3.57
N ARG A 638 -41.25 -0.38 3.05
CA ARG A 638 -41.17 -0.83 1.68
C ARG A 638 -41.61 0.32 0.76
N VAL A 639 -40.88 0.56 -0.34
CA VAL A 639 -41.21 1.61 -1.32
C VAL A 639 -40.88 1.13 -2.74
N PHE A 640 -41.86 1.22 -3.62
CA PHE A 640 -41.71 0.85 -5.03
C PHE A 640 -42.70 1.58 -5.93
N ALA A 641 -42.24 1.92 -7.13
CA ALA A 641 -43.05 2.62 -8.12
C ALA A 641 -42.73 2.14 -9.54
N ARG A 642 -43.60 2.48 -10.47
CA ARG A 642 -43.39 2.22 -11.90
C ARG A 642 -42.17 3.01 -12.39
N LEU A 643 -41.31 2.39 -13.20
CA LEU A 643 -40.11 3.02 -13.73
C LEU A 643 -40.37 3.58 -15.13
N GLY A 644 -40.09 4.87 -15.32
CA GLY A 644 -40.09 5.57 -16.60
C GLY A 644 -38.81 5.30 -17.39
N ALA A 645 -38.87 5.48 -18.71
CA ALA A 645 -37.71 5.29 -19.60
C ALA A 645 -36.59 6.32 -19.37
N ASP A 646 -36.91 7.45 -18.73
CA ASP A 646 -35.98 8.50 -18.30
C ASP A 646 -35.31 8.22 -16.94
N GLY A 647 -35.61 7.07 -16.31
CA GLY A 647 -35.09 6.71 -14.99
C GLY A 647 -35.95 7.22 -13.83
N SER A 648 -36.99 8.00 -14.11
CA SER A 648 -37.90 8.54 -13.08
C SER A 648 -38.90 7.51 -12.57
N MET A 649 -39.28 7.62 -11.29
CA MET A 649 -40.46 6.91 -10.79
C MET A 649 -41.72 7.51 -11.41
N ALA A 650 -42.19 6.90 -12.49
CA ALA A 650 -43.36 7.29 -13.25
C ALA A 650 -44.66 6.85 -12.55
N GLY A 651 -45.01 7.52 -11.44
CA GLY A 651 -46.25 7.30 -10.70
C GLY A 651 -46.11 7.47 -9.19
N GLN A 652 -47.20 7.25 -8.46
CA GLN A 652 -47.18 7.22 -7.01
C GLN A 652 -46.54 5.94 -6.48
N ASP A 653 -46.00 6.00 -5.26
CA ASP A 653 -45.59 4.82 -4.50
C ASP A 653 -46.77 3.86 -4.31
N LEU A 654 -46.56 2.58 -4.67
CA LEU A 654 -47.59 1.55 -4.60
C LEU A 654 -47.53 0.74 -3.29
N ALA A 655 -46.46 0.86 -2.51
CA ALA A 655 -46.30 0.13 -1.26
C ALA A 655 -47.41 0.40 -0.22
N PRO A 656 -47.95 1.62 -0.07
CA PRO A 656 -49.03 1.88 0.88
C PRO A 656 -50.29 1.05 0.65
N PHE A 657 -50.55 0.61 -0.59
CA PHE A 657 -51.71 -0.24 -0.91
C PHE A 657 -51.52 -1.70 -0.47
N ALA A 658 -50.29 -2.14 -0.21
CA ALA A 658 -49.95 -3.46 0.32
C ALA A 658 -49.56 -3.43 1.82
N ALA A 659 -49.46 -2.25 2.43
CA ALA A 659 -48.92 -2.07 3.78
C ALA A 659 -49.62 -2.93 4.86
N ALA A 660 -50.95 -3.07 4.78
CA ALA A 660 -51.73 -3.81 5.77
C ALA A 660 -51.32 -5.30 5.91
N THR A 661 -50.90 -5.92 4.80
CA THR A 661 -50.37 -7.28 4.77
C THR A 661 -48.86 -7.30 5.00
N ASP A 662 -48.14 -6.38 4.36
CA ASP A 662 -46.69 -6.37 4.33
C ASP A 662 -46.10 -6.06 5.70
N GLU A 663 -46.63 -5.08 6.44
CA GLU A 663 -46.12 -4.68 7.76
C GLU A 663 -46.18 -5.83 8.78
N LYS A 664 -47.27 -6.62 8.75
CA LYS A 664 -47.41 -7.82 9.60
C LYS A 664 -46.38 -8.88 9.24
N CYS A 665 -46.19 -9.11 7.94
CA CYS A 665 -45.26 -10.12 7.45
C CYS A 665 -43.80 -9.76 7.73
N MET A 666 -43.43 -8.50 7.44
CA MET A 666 -42.11 -7.97 7.72
C MET A 666 -41.83 -7.93 9.23
N GLY A 667 -42.81 -7.53 10.05
CA GLY A 667 -42.65 -7.56 11.52
C GLY A 667 -42.38 -8.96 12.09
N ARG A 668 -42.83 -10.01 11.39
CA ARG A 668 -42.63 -11.41 11.79
C ARG A 668 -41.32 -12.01 11.30
N TYR A 669 -40.94 -11.74 10.05
CA TYR A 669 -39.86 -12.47 9.39
C TYR A 669 -38.64 -11.62 9.03
N LEU A 670 -38.74 -10.28 9.01
CA LEU A 670 -37.58 -9.43 8.79
C LEU A 670 -36.67 -9.46 10.03
N PRO A 671 -35.35 -9.59 9.88
CA PRO A 671 -34.42 -9.52 11.01
C PRO A 671 -34.58 -8.22 11.81
N LYS A 672 -34.55 -8.35 13.15
CA LYS A 672 -34.63 -7.19 14.04
C LYS A 672 -33.29 -6.46 14.02
N LEU A 673 -33.31 -5.22 13.55
CA LEU A 673 -32.12 -4.39 13.39
C LEU A 673 -31.76 -3.71 14.72
N ALA A 674 -30.50 -3.83 15.13
CA ALA A 674 -29.94 -2.95 16.16
C ALA A 674 -29.84 -1.49 15.65
N PRO A 675 -29.98 -0.47 16.51
CA PRO A 675 -30.21 0.91 16.06
C PRO A 675 -29.08 1.56 15.25
N GLU A 676 -27.82 1.15 15.45
CA GLU A 676 -26.66 1.88 14.92
C GLU A 676 -25.76 1.07 13.97
N LEU A 677 -25.73 -0.25 14.10
CA LEU A 677 -24.72 -1.11 13.44
C LEU A 677 -25.30 -2.14 12.48
N GLU A 678 -26.61 -2.11 12.25
CA GLU A 678 -27.30 -3.09 11.42
C GLU A 678 -28.25 -2.42 10.42
N SER A 679 -28.30 -2.96 9.21
CA SER A 679 -29.13 -2.44 8.13
C SER A 679 -29.61 -3.53 7.18
N ILE A 680 -30.66 -3.25 6.40
CA ILE A 680 -31.09 -4.11 5.30
C ILE A 680 -30.55 -3.56 3.98
N HIS A 681 -29.93 -4.43 3.19
CA HIS A 681 -29.41 -4.12 1.86
C HIS A 681 -30.12 -4.97 0.80
N GLN A 682 -30.58 -4.38 -0.31
CA GLN A 682 -31.39 -5.08 -1.33
C GLN A 682 -30.83 -4.95 -2.75
N ALA A 683 -29.54 -5.26 -2.90
CA ALA A 683 -28.85 -5.05 -4.18
C ALA A 683 -29.01 -6.21 -5.19
N THR A 684 -29.51 -7.38 -4.80
CA THR A 684 -29.69 -8.50 -5.74
C THR A 684 -30.86 -8.23 -6.69
N ASN A 685 -30.76 -8.67 -7.95
CA ASN A 685 -31.85 -8.54 -8.92
C ASN A 685 -33.05 -9.45 -8.59
N SER A 686 -34.18 -9.23 -9.27
CA SER A 686 -35.37 -10.07 -9.15
C SER A 686 -35.47 -11.11 -10.28
N LEU A 687 -36.24 -12.16 -10.05
CA LEU A 687 -36.72 -13.13 -11.03
C LEU A 687 -38.19 -13.47 -10.76
N SER A 688 -38.92 -13.94 -11.77
CA SER A 688 -40.25 -14.50 -11.58
C SER A 688 -40.22 -16.02 -11.52
N ILE A 689 -41.09 -16.60 -10.71
CA ILE A 689 -41.18 -18.05 -10.52
C ILE A 689 -42.63 -18.50 -10.38
N THR A 690 -42.96 -19.63 -11.00
CA THR A 690 -44.23 -20.33 -10.78
C THR A 690 -44.03 -21.48 -9.80
N LEU A 691 -44.86 -21.54 -8.75
CA LEU A 691 -44.77 -22.55 -7.67
C LEU A 691 -45.35 -23.92 -8.06
N CYS A 692 -44.97 -24.43 -9.23
CA CYS A 692 -45.15 -25.83 -9.61
C CYS A 692 -43.93 -26.29 -10.42
N ARG A 693 -43.81 -27.59 -10.69
CA ARG A 693 -42.72 -28.12 -11.51
C ARG A 693 -43.07 -27.94 -12.99
N ARG A 694 -42.10 -27.53 -13.81
CA ARG A 694 -42.19 -27.46 -15.26
C ARG A 694 -42.56 -28.81 -15.86
N ALA A 695 -42.09 -29.90 -15.26
CA ALA A 695 -42.42 -31.26 -15.68
C ALA A 695 -43.91 -31.64 -15.48
N ASP A 696 -44.65 -30.91 -14.63
CA ASP A 696 -46.05 -31.21 -14.33
C ASP A 696 -46.99 -30.72 -15.44
N LYS A 697 -47.68 -31.63 -16.13
CA LYS A 697 -48.58 -31.29 -17.25
C LYS A 697 -49.75 -30.36 -16.89
N SER A 698 -50.14 -30.32 -15.62
CA SER A 698 -51.20 -29.44 -15.11
C SER A 698 -50.69 -28.06 -14.64
N CYS A 699 -49.36 -27.84 -14.65
CA CYS A 699 -48.76 -26.59 -14.21
C CYS A 699 -48.99 -25.50 -15.26
N GLN A 700 -49.89 -24.57 -14.95
CA GLN A 700 -50.15 -23.37 -15.75
C GLN A 700 -49.91 -22.13 -14.90
N GLU A 701 -49.24 -21.15 -15.50
CA GLU A 701 -48.98 -19.85 -14.88
C GLU A 701 -50.30 -19.11 -14.62
N ASN A 702 -50.48 -18.60 -13.41
CA ASN A 702 -51.59 -17.73 -13.05
C ASN A 702 -51.22 -16.80 -11.89
N ASP A 703 -52.06 -15.79 -11.63
CA ASP A 703 -51.84 -14.80 -10.56
C ASP A 703 -51.79 -15.42 -9.14
N GLY A 704 -52.28 -16.65 -8.98
CA GLY A 704 -52.29 -17.39 -7.73
C GLY A 704 -50.99 -18.13 -7.43
N ASN A 705 -50.26 -18.57 -8.46
CA ASN A 705 -49.07 -19.41 -8.33
C ASN A 705 -47.77 -18.81 -8.91
N THR A 706 -47.84 -17.68 -9.63
CA THR A 706 -46.65 -16.98 -10.15
C THR A 706 -46.31 -15.75 -9.33
N PHE A 707 -45.04 -15.64 -8.93
CA PHE A 707 -44.53 -14.62 -8.02
C PHE A 707 -43.22 -14.03 -8.52
N ILE A 708 -42.83 -12.91 -7.92
CA ILE A 708 -41.50 -12.31 -8.07
C ILE A 708 -40.74 -12.55 -6.78
N PHE A 709 -39.49 -12.95 -6.86
CA PHE A 709 -38.63 -13.07 -5.70
C PHE A 709 -37.30 -12.34 -5.88
N THR A 710 -36.70 -11.97 -4.76
CA THR A 710 -35.41 -11.29 -4.66
C THR A 710 -34.68 -11.76 -3.40
N ILE A 711 -33.37 -11.51 -3.33
CA ILE A 711 -32.56 -11.75 -2.13
C ILE A 711 -32.17 -10.39 -1.54
N PHE A 712 -32.49 -10.18 -0.27
CA PHE A 712 -31.98 -9.06 0.52
C PHE A 712 -30.99 -9.56 1.56
N GLN A 713 -30.11 -8.70 2.04
CA GLN A 713 -29.08 -9.00 3.01
C GLN A 713 -29.37 -8.26 4.31
N HIS A 714 -29.35 -8.96 5.44
CA HIS A 714 -29.17 -8.32 6.74
C HIS A 714 -27.67 -8.09 6.92
N LYS A 715 -27.29 -6.82 6.90
CA LYS A 715 -25.91 -6.38 7.10
C LYS A 715 -25.72 -6.05 8.57
N THR A 716 -24.67 -6.59 9.17
CA THR A 716 -24.20 -6.19 10.49
C THR A 716 -22.78 -5.65 10.38
N TYR A 717 -22.41 -4.70 11.25
CA TYR A 717 -21.07 -4.12 11.28
C TYR A 717 -20.54 -4.07 12.71
N TYR A 718 -19.76 -5.08 13.09
CA TYR A 718 -19.15 -5.19 14.42
C TYR A 718 -17.65 -5.43 14.27
N ASP A 719 -16.84 -4.98 15.22
CA ASP A 719 -15.38 -5.22 15.23
C ASP A 719 -14.65 -4.81 13.92
N PHE A 720 -15.09 -3.71 13.29
CA PHE A 720 -14.61 -3.20 11.99
C PHE A 720 -14.74 -4.20 10.83
N HIS A 721 -15.73 -5.09 10.91
CA HIS A 721 -15.99 -6.12 9.91
C HIS A 721 -17.49 -6.17 9.58
N SER A 722 -17.82 -6.24 8.29
CA SER A 722 -19.21 -6.35 7.84
C SER A 722 -19.56 -7.82 7.65
N GLU A 723 -20.72 -8.25 8.12
CA GLU A 723 -21.28 -9.56 7.83
C GLU A 723 -22.62 -9.41 7.14
N TYR A 724 -22.90 -10.27 6.16
CA TYR A 724 -24.12 -10.26 5.38
C TYR A 724 -24.84 -11.61 5.51
N GLU A 725 -26.12 -11.56 5.83
CA GLU A 725 -26.99 -12.72 5.90
C GLU A 725 -28.09 -12.61 4.83
N PRO A 726 -28.05 -13.46 3.78
CA PRO A 726 -29.00 -13.37 2.67
C PRO A 726 -30.34 -14.03 3.01
N TYR A 727 -31.45 -13.33 2.78
CA TYR A 727 -32.82 -13.82 2.95
C TYR A 727 -33.60 -13.68 1.63
N VAL A 728 -34.51 -14.61 1.38
CA VAL A 728 -35.40 -14.55 0.20
C VAL A 728 -36.67 -13.80 0.57
N MET A 729 -37.08 -12.85 -0.26
CA MET A 729 -38.40 -12.22 -0.21
C MET A 729 -39.15 -12.54 -1.49
N MET A 730 -40.40 -13.00 -1.37
CA MET A 730 -41.27 -13.30 -2.49
C MET A 730 -42.58 -12.53 -2.39
N PHE A 731 -43.02 -11.92 -3.49
CA PHE A 731 -44.20 -11.08 -3.56
C PHE A 731 -45.00 -11.31 -4.85
N ARG A 732 -46.27 -10.90 -4.85
CA ARG A 732 -47.19 -11.09 -5.98
C ARG A 732 -46.65 -10.39 -7.23
N GLN A 733 -46.84 -11.00 -8.41
CA GLN A 733 -46.49 -10.37 -9.70
C GLN A 733 -47.53 -9.32 -10.15
N ARG A 734 -48.71 -9.30 -9.53
CA ARG A 734 -49.75 -8.30 -9.79
C ARG A 734 -49.69 -7.17 -8.77
N ALA A 735 -50.10 -5.96 -9.16
CA ALA A 735 -50.34 -4.89 -8.22
C ALA A 735 -51.40 -5.28 -7.16
N PRO A 736 -51.29 -4.80 -5.91
CA PRO A 736 -50.26 -3.89 -5.38
C PRO A 736 -48.94 -4.55 -4.95
N PHE A 737 -48.63 -5.76 -5.42
CA PHE A 737 -47.37 -6.48 -5.20
C PHE A 737 -47.16 -6.92 -3.74
N GLU A 738 -48.23 -7.39 -3.09
CA GLU A 738 -48.23 -7.84 -1.69
C GLU A 738 -47.17 -8.93 -1.44
N ILE A 739 -46.47 -8.88 -0.30
CA ILE A 739 -45.52 -9.92 0.09
C ILE A 739 -46.28 -11.23 0.31
N TYR A 740 -45.78 -12.30 -0.32
CA TYR A 740 -46.29 -13.65 -0.15
C TYR A 740 -45.58 -14.39 0.98
N GLY A 741 -44.25 -14.23 1.08
CA GLY A 741 -43.46 -14.78 2.15
C GLY A 741 -42.02 -14.30 2.18
N ILE A 742 -41.36 -14.51 3.32
CA ILE A 742 -39.95 -14.19 3.57
C ILE A 742 -39.30 -15.43 4.19
N SER A 743 -38.06 -15.76 3.80
CA SER A 743 -37.38 -16.93 4.35
C SER A 743 -37.19 -16.79 5.87
N ARG A 744 -37.48 -17.85 6.62
CA ARG A 744 -37.37 -17.82 8.10
C ARG A 744 -35.93 -17.82 8.60
N LYS A 745 -35.01 -18.26 7.75
CA LYS A 745 -33.57 -18.36 8.03
C LYS A 745 -32.80 -17.77 6.84
N PRO A 746 -31.56 -17.30 7.08
CA PRO A 746 -30.71 -16.86 6.00
C PRO A 746 -30.20 -18.06 5.20
N ILE A 747 -29.90 -17.83 3.93
CA ILE A 747 -29.24 -18.78 3.04
C ILE A 747 -27.81 -18.97 3.55
N TRP A 748 -27.42 -20.24 3.72
CA TRP A 748 -26.06 -20.62 4.10
C TRP A 748 -25.40 -21.40 2.95
N ILE A 749 -24.29 -20.87 2.43
CA ILE A 749 -23.49 -21.56 1.41
C ILE A 749 -22.32 -22.26 2.10
N HIS A 750 -22.22 -23.58 1.89
CA HIS A 750 -21.18 -24.41 2.49
C HIS A 750 -19.78 -23.94 2.04
N GLY A 751 -18.85 -23.83 2.99
CA GLY A 751 -17.51 -23.27 2.78
C GLY A 751 -17.31 -21.87 3.39
N ARG A 752 -18.38 -21.19 3.82
CA ARG A 752 -18.29 -19.95 4.62
C ARG A 752 -17.62 -20.24 5.97
N GLN A 753 -16.48 -19.60 6.26
CA GLN A 753 -15.67 -19.88 7.44
C GLN A 753 -16.02 -18.96 8.62
N ARG A 754 -15.66 -19.42 9.82
CA ARG A 754 -15.63 -18.61 11.04
C ARG A 754 -14.18 -18.49 11.50
N SER A 755 -13.59 -17.29 11.46
CA SER A 755 -12.24 -17.06 11.98
C SER A 755 -12.25 -16.97 13.51
N GLU A 756 -11.18 -17.43 14.18
CA GLU A 756 -11.03 -17.23 15.64
C GLU A 756 -11.12 -15.73 15.98
N GLY A 757 -12.10 -15.37 16.81
CA GLY A 757 -12.40 -13.99 17.19
C GLY A 757 -13.31 -13.19 16.25
N ARG A 758 -13.81 -13.77 15.14
CA ARG A 758 -14.86 -13.20 14.26
C ARG A 758 -16.11 -14.08 14.25
N ARG A 759 -17.28 -13.58 13.83
CA ARG A 759 -18.49 -14.42 13.76
C ARG A 759 -18.55 -15.19 12.43
N THR A 760 -18.45 -14.55 11.26
CA THR A 760 -18.40 -15.20 9.93
C THR A 760 -17.68 -14.35 8.87
N ASP A 761 -17.33 -14.93 7.71
CA ASP A 761 -16.84 -14.16 6.55
C ASP A 761 -17.93 -13.21 5.99
N MET A 762 -17.49 -12.07 5.43
CA MET A 762 -18.30 -11.12 4.68
C MET A 762 -18.72 -11.74 3.35
N PHE A 763 -19.93 -12.29 3.33
CA PHE A 763 -20.46 -13.06 2.21
C PHE A 763 -21.77 -12.46 1.70
N TYR A 764 -21.79 -11.92 0.48
CA TYR A 764 -22.97 -11.24 -0.07
C TYR A 764 -23.33 -11.73 -1.47
N VAL A 765 -24.61 -12.00 -1.70
CA VAL A 765 -25.18 -12.41 -2.99
C VAL A 765 -25.41 -11.18 -3.86
N VAL A 766 -24.81 -11.18 -5.06
CA VAL A 766 -24.75 -10.02 -5.96
C VAL A 766 -25.81 -10.10 -7.06
N SER A 767 -25.95 -11.25 -7.72
CA SER A 767 -26.93 -11.46 -8.78
C SER A 767 -27.46 -12.89 -8.85
N MET A 768 -28.60 -13.05 -9.50
CA MET A 768 -29.24 -14.34 -9.77
C MET A 768 -29.73 -14.43 -11.22
N SER A 769 -29.62 -15.61 -11.82
CA SER A 769 -30.15 -15.89 -13.16
C SER A 769 -30.52 -17.36 -13.31
N TRP A 770 -31.47 -17.68 -14.19
CA TRP A 770 -31.77 -19.06 -14.53
C TRP A 770 -30.60 -19.70 -15.30
N LYS A 771 -30.19 -20.91 -14.90
CA LYS A 771 -29.03 -21.62 -15.48
C LYS A 771 -29.27 -22.05 -16.92
N THR A 772 -30.53 -22.36 -17.27
CA THR A 772 -30.90 -22.90 -18.58
C THR A 772 -30.69 -21.86 -19.68
N ARG A 773 -29.97 -22.25 -20.74
CA ARG A 773 -29.75 -21.37 -21.89
C ARG A 773 -31.08 -20.92 -22.51
N GLY A 774 -31.23 -19.62 -22.69
CA GLY A 774 -32.43 -19.01 -23.28
C GLY A 774 -33.57 -18.75 -22.29
N GLN A 775 -33.47 -19.26 -21.06
CA GLN A 775 -34.39 -18.91 -19.98
C GLN A 775 -34.04 -17.51 -19.45
N LYS A 776 -35.02 -16.58 -19.50
CA LYS A 776 -34.81 -15.15 -19.23
C LYS A 776 -35.19 -14.77 -17.79
N TYR A 777 -36.40 -14.25 -17.59
CA TYR A 777 -36.86 -13.74 -16.29
C TYR A 777 -37.63 -14.77 -15.46
N HIS A 778 -38.28 -15.74 -16.13
CA HIS A 778 -39.25 -16.65 -15.54
C HIS A 778 -38.75 -18.10 -15.44
N GLY A 779 -39.12 -18.80 -14.36
CA GLY A 779 -38.85 -20.22 -14.15
C GLY A 779 -39.85 -20.93 -13.23
N TYR A 780 -39.52 -22.18 -12.91
CA TYR A 780 -40.35 -23.12 -12.14
C TYR A 780 -39.53 -23.72 -10.99
N LEU A 781 -40.19 -24.45 -10.08
CA LEU A 781 -39.55 -25.00 -8.87
C LEU A 781 -38.44 -26.03 -9.14
N ASP A 782 -38.52 -26.73 -10.26
CA ASP A 782 -37.54 -27.72 -10.73
C ASP A 782 -36.45 -27.14 -11.65
N ASP A 783 -36.49 -25.82 -11.92
CA ASP A 783 -35.42 -25.15 -12.64
C ASP A 783 -34.24 -24.83 -11.70
N VAL A 784 -33.04 -24.80 -12.28
CA VAL A 784 -31.79 -24.48 -11.56
C VAL A 784 -31.42 -23.02 -11.79
N LEU A 785 -30.99 -22.33 -10.73
CA LEU A 785 -30.49 -20.96 -10.76
C LEU A 785 -28.98 -20.92 -10.58
N PHE A 786 -28.32 -19.94 -11.19
CA PHE A 786 -27.01 -19.48 -10.76
C PHE A 786 -27.15 -18.31 -9.80
N LEU A 787 -26.52 -18.42 -8.62
CA LEU A 787 -26.30 -17.32 -7.69
C LEU A 787 -24.84 -16.91 -7.76
N SER A 788 -24.58 -15.62 -7.99
CA SER A 788 -23.24 -15.03 -7.87
C SER A 788 -23.08 -14.35 -6.51
N PHE A 789 -21.90 -14.43 -5.92
CA PHE A 789 -21.63 -13.86 -4.61
C PHE A 789 -20.17 -13.37 -4.48
N GLY A 790 -19.95 -12.40 -3.60
CA GLY A 790 -18.64 -11.91 -3.22
C GLY A 790 -18.21 -12.40 -1.83
N ILE A 791 -16.90 -12.54 -1.63
CA ILE A 791 -16.29 -12.96 -0.36
C ILE A 791 -15.21 -11.92 0.02
N GLU A 792 -15.37 -11.27 1.16
CA GLU A 792 -14.38 -10.34 1.78
C GLU A 792 -13.90 -9.20 0.86
N ASP A 793 -14.67 -8.82 -0.17
CA ASP A 793 -14.27 -7.88 -1.23
C ASP A 793 -12.95 -8.25 -1.93
N LYS A 794 -12.59 -9.53 -1.90
CA LYS A 794 -11.35 -10.07 -2.46
C LYS A 794 -11.59 -11.13 -3.53
N GLU A 795 -12.61 -11.94 -3.33
CA GLU A 795 -12.93 -13.10 -4.16
C GLU A 795 -14.39 -13.07 -4.59
N SER A 796 -14.69 -13.77 -5.69
CA SER A 796 -16.05 -13.92 -6.22
C SER A 796 -16.32 -15.40 -6.49
N GLY A 797 -17.54 -15.84 -6.24
CA GLY A 797 -17.98 -17.20 -6.52
C GLY A 797 -19.32 -17.25 -7.24
N GLY A 798 -19.63 -18.43 -7.77
CA GLY A 798 -20.93 -18.77 -8.33
C GLY A 798 -21.33 -20.17 -7.88
N ILE A 799 -22.60 -20.36 -7.59
CA ILE A 799 -23.16 -21.66 -7.23
C ILE A 799 -24.46 -21.88 -8.01
N ASP A 800 -24.71 -23.11 -8.43
CA ASP A 800 -26.01 -23.52 -8.92
C ASP A 800 -26.88 -24.09 -7.79
N VAL A 801 -28.15 -23.70 -7.77
CA VAL A 801 -29.12 -24.10 -6.74
C VAL A 801 -30.46 -24.41 -7.37
N LEU A 802 -31.12 -25.47 -6.91
CA LEU A 802 -32.49 -25.78 -7.34
C LEU A 802 -33.45 -24.75 -6.75
N ALA A 803 -34.40 -24.26 -7.55
CA ALA A 803 -35.32 -23.21 -7.11
C ALA A 803 -36.15 -23.62 -5.87
N SER A 804 -36.59 -24.88 -5.81
CA SER A 804 -37.29 -25.42 -4.64
C SER A 804 -36.46 -25.38 -3.36
N ASP A 805 -35.15 -25.59 -3.46
CA ASP A 805 -34.26 -25.62 -2.30
C ASP A 805 -33.98 -24.20 -1.79
N LEU A 806 -33.82 -23.25 -2.71
CA LEU A 806 -33.67 -21.83 -2.37
C LEU A 806 -34.90 -21.27 -1.65
N LEU A 807 -36.09 -21.73 -2.03
CA LEU A 807 -37.37 -21.32 -1.44
C LEU A 807 -37.79 -22.17 -0.24
N MET A 808 -36.99 -23.15 0.15
CA MET A 808 -37.28 -24.00 1.30
C MET A 808 -37.30 -23.16 2.59
N GLY A 809 -38.31 -23.36 3.43
CA GLY A 809 -38.44 -22.62 4.69
C GLY A 809 -38.92 -21.17 4.53
N LEU A 810 -39.58 -20.85 3.43
CA LEU A 810 -40.31 -19.60 3.26
C LEU A 810 -41.44 -19.50 4.32
N GLY A 811 -41.41 -18.47 5.16
CA GLY A 811 -42.49 -18.14 6.08
C GLY A 811 -43.58 -17.38 5.33
N LEU A 812 -44.77 -17.96 5.23
CA LEU A 812 -45.85 -17.34 4.49
C LEU A 812 -46.48 -16.23 5.31
N CYS A 813 -46.84 -15.12 4.65
CA CYS A 813 -47.53 -14.00 5.30
C CYS A 813 -48.96 -14.37 5.74
N SER A 814 -49.52 -15.45 5.19
CA SER A 814 -50.83 -16.01 5.58
C SER A 814 -50.75 -16.91 6.82
N GLU A 815 -49.57 -17.19 7.35
CA GLU A 815 -49.45 -18.00 8.58
C GLU A 815 -50.08 -17.28 9.78
N PRO A 816 -50.84 -18.00 10.62
CA PRO A 816 -51.48 -17.44 11.81
C PRO A 816 -50.47 -16.96 12.84
#